data_AF-L8JB33-F1
#
_entry.id   AF-L8JB33-F1
#
_cell.length_a   1.000
_cell.length_b   1.000
_cell.length_c   1.000
_cell.angle_alpha   90.00
_cell.angle_beta   90.00
_cell.angle_gamma   90.00
#
_symmetry.space_group_name_H-M   'P 1'
#
loop_
_entity.id
_entity.type
_entity.pdbx_description
1 polymer ?
#
loop_
_entity_poly.entity_id
_entity_poly.type
_entity_poly.pdbx_seq_one_letter_code
_entity_poly.pdbx_strand_id
1 'polypeptide(L)'
;MAIVVKVDKSQILSGQTSDSYVVRKQAGSTIIVRSQILDKTKSLRELKDFPDSYTGAAGKVIAVDKNEIGVYFKEISPSSLNVYTKEEVNKDIENLQLNKANLKDSNTFTSNQTVKGDITISQNEDKANTTTFKVIDGGLNVDLVNQNESQIVNFNLSNLDQSRSSDKGKDSNSGLIKFQQNKEGTKILVGNDEVLTTETVSKNIPTQGVMEAMLAANNDRFAASGFVHMGQNYPPATGIINDGMWSYIHGAFPNRLFLGATSKPNAHLGGSKTVTPYVNIAGFISNLANINSINESQLVFPEAEKGTRTYNSKTGETVDYLTDIDPKYGDVAPTVSEAVSRAWEFELKNGDFRFEDSHWSKQGGGIFDLSGGRAKISGRNAFIETSSRISFVAGEEYVIAGYVSELVGSVQFRVRDTSGYQLAKSISSNGYHEVKFTATTTGSFSLLFYCSGTGATVELRNCSVRKASEQVVTERVDLVAIEAFMRPIHKGDHVYPNGCIQSLATKMNGIVTSDDASRPDSFFAMYDGQVGLRGRGVNFHACSANDQDVLTNDPDNNIYRMVDGTICQWSIRARTFKGVGNGDWFNTMPLATDLKFNNVNFVKPQGIKDGIESPFGEHNKGSSGYFAKSSNVKFNGGAGVFGAINPSNTGYDKTIAYNGLCFLLPICTVPRLNQGADHPSLNPMGTAGWRRGDGDSNTYTWWGVSSHLQKTSKDCFKYLPSGSQEGGGGNWGGQIGHSPKRPDGRFHNAIYADGLGGVNDLRLSAHKVTAEDYARVDAKVKAGTYRGAEKLKLIRISQNPTLNTVSTTPYWFLDNKFVGLVDNGEFTKVHIVDGNTVIASLQRHELFYTTAKLDGASNEVYIRTKDSYPRTPDTYIVFEMEADISVSGEFQMTEVIGSPDNIVKCETLKNGWLGVWNPIIPDGNPATWFKFSRKSFVKTSSGVNTKDNGLTWVNSTPYIDPITNATTLGGHNAAGRIGVYPYKAFAHQVEDCNNSPVQDFIAGIGDVFATQAYLSQRGGLLAEALITKIPTATAAKRYLQTLALQTKTLLDNKLNSDSIYSCQHVEVSMLGGDNSPAVKCLDTRSAVNDQAYLDYHFKELVWDETSKSWGDESNQMPIGNKTAVMTDNNGNSVLFGTKRLTMPIGWL
;
A
#
# COMPACT_ATOMS: atom_id res chain seq x y z
N MET A 1 16.47 49.22 36.90
CA MET A 1 15.17 49.77 36.45
C MET A 1 14.20 48.62 36.31
N ALA A 2 13.07 48.64 37.02
CA ALA A 2 12.01 47.64 36.88
C ALA A 2 11.01 48.14 35.81
N ILE A 3 10.76 47.34 34.78
CA ILE A 3 9.75 47.63 33.74
C ILE A 3 8.50 46.84 34.12
N VAL A 4 7.38 47.52 34.33
CA VAL A 4 6.07 46.90 34.51
C VAL A 4 5.33 46.96 33.18
N VAL A 5 5.08 45.81 32.55
CA VAL A 5 4.26 45.72 31.34
C VAL A 5 2.84 45.30 31.74
N LYS A 6 1.84 46.11 31.38
CA LYS A 6 0.42 45.76 31.52
C LYS A 6 0.03 44.86 30.36
N VAL A 7 -0.18 43.58 30.60
CA VAL A 7 -0.61 42.62 29.57
C VAL A 7 -2.14 42.52 29.59
N ASP A 8 -2.76 42.64 28.42
CA ASP A 8 -4.20 42.49 28.26
C ASP A 8 -4.63 41.02 28.43
N LYS A 9 -5.77 40.81 29.07
CA LYS A 9 -6.25 39.49 29.54
C LYS A 9 -6.58 38.53 28.39
N SER A 10 -6.69 39.06 27.17
CA SER A 10 -7.03 38.34 25.94
C SER A 10 -5.84 37.62 25.27
N GLN A 11 -4.61 37.83 25.72
CA GLN A 11 -3.40 37.30 25.06
C GLN A 11 -2.74 36.10 25.76
N ILE A 12 -3.38 35.48 26.76
CA ILE A 12 -2.81 34.35 27.50
C ILE A 12 -3.53 33.04 27.13
N LEU A 13 -3.06 32.39 26.06
CA LEU A 13 -3.37 30.99 25.79
C LEU A 13 -2.52 30.09 26.69
N SER A 14 -3.14 29.06 27.24
CA SER A 14 -2.56 28.18 28.24
C SER A 14 -1.47 27.28 27.66
N GLY A 15 -0.25 27.43 28.18
CA GLY A 15 0.72 26.34 28.31
C GLY A 15 1.70 26.17 27.16
N GLN A 16 2.73 27.03 27.10
CA GLN A 16 4.09 26.62 26.73
C GLN A 16 5.12 27.53 27.43
N THR A 17 6.15 26.92 28.00
CA THR A 17 7.31 27.57 28.62
C THR A 17 8.45 27.59 27.61
N SER A 18 8.91 28.77 27.22
CA SER A 18 10.26 28.97 26.66
C SER A 18 11.08 29.88 27.59
N ASP A 19 12.38 29.61 27.63
CA ASP A 19 13.39 29.88 28.68
C ASP A 19 13.66 31.33 29.11
N SER A 20 12.64 32.12 29.45
CA SER A 20 12.87 33.44 30.09
C SER A 20 11.81 33.87 31.11
N TYR A 21 10.72 33.11 31.29
CA TYR A 21 9.62 33.51 32.17
C TYR A 21 9.03 32.31 32.91
N VAL A 22 9.09 32.31 34.24
CA VAL A 22 8.28 31.38 35.05
C VAL A 22 6.90 32.00 35.25
N VAL A 23 5.91 31.53 34.48
CA VAL A 23 4.50 31.88 34.68
C VAL A 23 3.81 30.71 35.36
N ARG A 24 3.42 30.87 36.64
CA ARG A 24 2.50 29.91 37.29
C ARG A 24 1.14 30.55 37.51
N LYS A 25 0.10 29.86 37.09
CA LYS A 25 -1.31 30.24 37.25
C LYS A 25 -1.79 29.78 38.62
N GLN A 26 -2.18 30.70 39.48
CA GLN A 26 -3.10 30.43 40.58
C GLN A 26 -4.17 31.53 40.60
N ALA A 27 -5.41 31.13 40.87
CA ALA A 27 -6.61 31.90 40.59
C ALA A 27 -6.52 33.38 41.03
N GLY A 28 -6.59 34.29 40.05
CA GLY A 28 -6.92 35.70 40.27
C GLY A 28 -5.79 36.73 40.19
N SER A 29 -4.50 36.37 40.12
CA SER A 29 -3.41 37.36 39.97
C SER A 29 -2.14 36.77 39.34
N THR A 30 -1.57 37.46 38.35
CA THR A 30 -0.31 37.07 37.68
C THR A 30 0.85 37.91 38.25
N ILE A 31 1.89 37.26 38.76
CA ILE A 31 3.17 37.90 39.15
C ILE A 31 4.19 37.60 38.04
N ILE A 32 4.86 38.63 37.50
CA ILE A 32 5.97 38.49 36.54
C ILE A 32 7.23 39.03 37.21
N VAL A 33 8.25 38.17 37.39
CA VAL A 33 9.59 38.56 37.86
C VAL A 33 10.56 38.40 36.71
N ARG A 34 11.32 39.45 36.38
CA ARG A 34 12.43 39.39 35.42
C ARG A 34 13.67 38.89 36.17
N SER A 35 14.10 37.64 35.93
CA SER A 35 15.35 37.11 36.48
C SER A 35 16.54 37.55 35.62
N GLN A 36 17.35 38.49 36.12
CA GLN A 36 18.76 38.60 35.75
C GLN A 36 19.69 38.39 36.96
N ILE A 37 19.12 38.09 38.14
CA ILE A 37 19.83 38.02 39.43
C ILE A 37 19.21 36.89 40.28
N LEU A 38 19.23 35.68 39.72
CA LEU A 38 19.02 34.43 40.43
C LEU A 38 20.00 33.45 39.78
N ASP A 39 20.91 32.89 40.57
CA ASP A 39 21.68 31.72 40.13
C ASP A 39 20.69 30.67 39.59
N LYS A 40 20.91 30.19 38.36
CA LYS A 40 19.99 29.28 37.62
C LYS A 40 19.75 27.94 38.34
N THR A 41 20.39 27.72 39.48
CA THR A 41 20.37 26.49 40.27
C THR A 41 19.42 26.52 41.48
N LYS A 42 18.84 27.68 41.87
CA LYS A 42 17.94 27.77 43.04
C LYS A 42 16.51 28.19 42.69
N SER A 43 15.51 27.51 43.25
CA SER A 43 14.10 27.89 43.11
C SER A 43 13.69 28.96 44.15
N LEU A 44 12.69 29.78 43.85
CA LEU A 44 12.14 30.81 44.78
C LEU A 44 11.74 30.26 46.17
N ARG A 45 11.43 28.96 46.26
CA ARG A 45 11.06 28.27 47.51
C ARG A 45 12.25 27.96 48.42
N GLU A 46 13.47 28.08 47.92
CA GLU A 46 14.70 27.84 48.68
C GLU A 46 15.22 29.10 49.38
N LEU A 47 14.53 30.24 49.23
CA LEU A 47 14.81 31.47 49.97
C LEU A 47 14.29 31.35 51.40
N LYS A 48 15.13 31.69 52.38
CA LYS A 48 14.93 31.43 53.81
C LYS A 48 13.64 32.02 54.40
N ASP A 49 13.13 33.09 53.78
CA ASP A 49 11.99 33.88 54.26
C ASP A 49 10.78 33.85 53.28
N PHE A 50 10.71 32.87 52.37
CA PHE A 50 9.58 32.74 51.43
C PHE A 50 8.35 32.14 52.15
N PRO A 51 7.19 32.84 52.22
CA PRO A 51 6.05 32.37 53.00
C PRO A 51 5.34 31.18 52.32
N ASP A 52 4.87 30.21 53.13
CA ASP A 52 4.12 29.03 52.65
C ASP A 52 2.78 29.39 51.97
N SER A 53 2.26 30.60 52.24
CA SER A 53 1.10 31.16 51.54
C SER A 53 1.16 32.70 51.52
N TYR A 54 0.67 33.32 50.44
CA TYR A 54 0.61 34.79 50.27
C TYR A 54 -0.77 35.22 49.78
N THR A 55 -1.36 36.21 50.45
CA THR A 55 -2.60 36.89 50.05
C THR A 55 -2.33 38.40 49.99
N GLY A 56 -2.05 38.92 48.79
CA GLY A 56 -1.78 40.34 48.57
C GLY A 56 -2.81 41.00 47.65
N ALA A 57 -3.15 42.25 47.93
CA ALA A 57 -3.98 43.08 47.06
C ALA A 57 -3.25 43.37 45.72
N ALA A 58 -4.03 43.51 44.64
CA ALA A 58 -3.51 43.81 43.30
C ALA A 58 -2.62 45.07 43.31
N GLY A 59 -1.39 44.96 42.76
CA GLY A 59 -0.49 46.10 42.57
C GLY A 59 0.71 46.20 43.53
N LYS A 60 0.99 45.19 44.37
CA LYS A 60 2.19 45.18 45.25
C LYS A 60 3.37 44.45 44.59
N VAL A 61 4.58 45.00 44.70
CA VAL A 61 5.82 44.43 44.12
C VAL A 61 6.64 43.75 45.23
N ILE A 62 7.17 42.55 44.93
CA ILE A 62 8.05 41.79 45.81
C ILE A 62 9.49 41.92 45.27
N ALA A 63 10.44 42.28 46.14
CA ALA A 63 11.86 42.38 45.78
C ALA A 63 12.69 41.37 46.59
N VAL A 64 13.67 40.75 45.92
CA VAL A 64 14.66 39.86 46.55
C VAL A 64 15.85 40.72 47.02
N ASP A 65 16.42 40.41 48.18
CA ASP A 65 17.63 41.07 48.67
C ASP A 65 18.79 40.91 47.66
N LYS A 66 19.68 41.90 47.61
CA LYS A 66 20.85 41.96 46.71
C LYS A 66 21.81 40.78 46.88
N ASN A 67 21.70 40.04 47.99
CA ASN A 67 22.52 38.88 48.32
C ASN A 67 21.80 37.54 48.10
N GLU A 68 20.56 37.53 47.58
CA GLU A 68 19.74 36.33 47.32
C GLU A 68 19.43 35.47 48.57
N ILE A 69 19.41 36.06 49.78
CA ILE A 69 19.23 35.31 51.04
C ILE A 69 17.79 35.39 51.58
N GLY A 70 17.02 36.41 51.21
CA GLY A 70 15.65 36.64 51.71
C GLY A 70 14.82 37.58 50.83
N VAL A 71 13.54 37.71 51.15
CA VAL A 71 12.55 38.54 50.43
C VAL A 71 12.15 39.72 51.32
N TYR A 72 12.10 40.95 50.80
CA TYR A 72 11.57 42.08 51.56
C TYR A 72 10.47 42.82 50.80
N PHE A 73 9.44 43.24 51.55
CA PHE A 73 8.29 43.96 51.01
C PHE A 73 8.58 45.46 51.00
N LYS A 74 8.46 46.09 49.83
CA LYS A 74 8.51 47.56 49.73
C LYS A 74 7.25 48.05 49.01
N GLU A 75 6.44 48.82 49.73
CA GLU A 75 5.27 49.49 49.18
C GLU A 75 5.74 50.72 48.39
N ILE A 76 5.53 50.73 47.07
CA ILE A 76 5.85 51.87 46.21
C ILE A 76 4.52 52.51 45.80
N SER A 77 4.33 53.78 46.16
CA SER A 77 3.10 54.50 45.85
C SER A 77 3.00 54.80 44.33
N PRO A 78 1.82 54.65 43.70
CA PRO A 78 1.66 54.74 42.24
C PRO A 78 2.08 56.08 41.61
N SER A 79 2.18 57.15 42.39
CA SER A 79 2.58 58.49 41.95
C SER A 79 4.06 58.63 41.59
N SER A 80 4.86 57.57 41.71
CA SER A 80 6.30 57.57 41.39
C SER A 80 6.67 56.71 40.16
N LEU A 81 5.69 56.21 39.41
CA LEU A 81 5.92 55.55 38.13
C LEU A 81 5.70 56.52 36.96
N ASN A 82 6.79 56.87 36.26
CA ASN A 82 6.67 57.48 34.93
C ASN A 82 6.11 56.44 33.96
N VAL A 83 4.87 56.64 33.52
CA VAL A 83 4.22 55.85 32.48
C VAL A 83 4.53 56.51 31.15
N TYR A 84 5.45 55.93 30.37
CA TYR A 84 5.73 56.41 29.02
C TYR A 84 4.64 55.92 28.06
N THR A 85 4.10 56.84 27.27
CA THR A 85 3.19 56.51 26.16
C THR A 85 3.98 55.91 24.99
N LYS A 86 3.31 55.14 24.13
CA LYS A 86 3.92 54.51 22.94
C LYS A 86 4.59 55.54 22.01
N GLU A 87 4.07 56.77 21.97
CA GLU A 87 4.64 57.87 21.18
C GLU A 87 5.91 58.45 21.81
N GLU A 88 6.00 58.52 23.14
CA GLU A 88 7.21 58.97 23.84
C GLU A 88 8.34 57.95 23.71
N VAL A 89 8.04 56.65 23.75
CA VAL A 89 9.02 55.58 23.52
C VAL A 89 9.55 55.59 22.08
N ASN A 90 8.70 55.86 21.09
CA ASN A 90 9.13 55.93 19.69
C ASN A 90 9.99 57.18 19.42
N LYS A 91 9.70 58.31 20.07
CA LYS A 91 10.49 59.55 19.98
C LYS A 91 11.87 59.41 20.62
N ASP A 92 11.95 58.65 21.72
CA ASP A 92 13.24 58.32 22.35
C ASP A 92 14.04 57.29 21.55
N ILE A 93 13.40 56.36 20.84
CA ILE A 93 14.06 55.44 19.90
C ILE A 93 14.62 56.20 18.70
N GLU A 94 13.90 57.17 18.13
CA GLU A 94 14.43 58.05 17.07
C GLU A 94 15.60 58.91 17.56
N ASN A 95 15.52 59.47 18.78
CA ASN A 95 16.63 60.22 19.39
C ASN A 95 17.85 59.33 19.72
N LEU A 96 17.63 58.06 20.08
CA LEU A 96 18.71 57.08 20.28
C LEU A 96 19.37 56.66 18.97
N GLN A 97 18.61 56.61 17.85
CA GLN A 97 19.19 56.37 16.52
C GLN A 97 19.95 57.58 15.98
N LEU A 98 19.52 58.81 16.26
CA LEU A 98 20.29 60.03 15.96
C LEU A 98 21.58 60.13 16.79
N ASN A 99 21.58 59.69 18.06
CA ASN A 99 22.78 59.65 18.89
C ASN A 99 23.75 58.51 18.53
N LYS A 100 23.29 57.43 17.87
CA LYS A 100 24.17 56.37 17.33
C LYS A 100 25.01 56.87 16.13
N ALA A 101 24.54 57.92 15.42
CA ALA A 101 25.31 58.58 14.35
C ALA A 101 26.39 59.54 14.90
N ASN A 102 26.18 60.15 16.06
CA ASN A 102 27.09 61.13 16.67
C ASN A 102 28.16 60.53 17.62
N LEU A 103 28.16 59.21 17.84
CA LEU A 103 29.20 58.52 18.63
C LEU A 103 30.38 58.00 17.80
N LYS A 104 30.44 58.31 16.50
CA LYS A 104 31.53 57.85 15.61
C LYS A 104 32.88 58.54 15.84
N ASP A 105 32.95 59.69 16.53
CA ASP A 105 34.15 60.56 16.48
C ASP A 105 34.78 60.96 17.82
N SER A 106 34.53 60.26 18.93
CA SER A 106 35.17 60.63 20.22
C SER A 106 35.73 59.43 20.98
N ASN A 107 36.97 59.05 20.67
CA ASN A 107 37.84 58.30 21.59
C ASN A 107 39.31 58.60 21.28
N THR A 108 39.76 59.79 21.64
CA THR A 108 41.17 60.12 21.81
C THR A 108 41.59 59.57 23.17
N PHE A 109 42.33 58.46 23.23
CA PHE A 109 42.96 57.98 24.47
C PHE A 109 44.37 58.54 24.59
N THR A 110 44.61 59.35 25.63
CA THR A 110 45.94 59.75 26.09
C THR A 110 46.60 58.62 26.89
N SER A 111 47.90 58.41 26.65
CA SER A 111 48.74 57.33 27.19
C SER A 111 48.84 57.26 28.72
N ASN A 112 49.09 56.04 29.22
CA ASN A 112 49.47 55.64 30.59
C ASN A 112 48.35 55.51 31.65
N GLN A 113 47.51 54.48 31.54
CA GLN A 113 46.83 53.91 32.70
C GLN A 113 47.09 52.40 32.81
N THR A 114 47.58 51.98 33.98
CA THR A 114 47.66 50.58 34.39
C THR A 114 46.26 50.10 34.74
N VAL A 115 45.66 49.26 33.90
CA VAL A 115 44.37 48.63 34.20
C VAL A 115 44.61 47.33 34.97
N LYS A 116 44.10 47.24 36.21
CA LYS A 116 43.94 45.97 36.93
C LYS A 116 42.47 45.54 36.81
N GLY A 117 42.21 44.51 36.01
CA GLY A 117 40.87 43.93 35.82
C GLY A 117 40.78 43.10 34.54
N ASP A 118 39.83 42.16 34.49
CA ASP A 118 39.56 41.33 33.30
C ASP A 118 39.21 42.21 32.09
N ILE A 119 39.92 42.04 30.98
CA ILE A 119 39.62 42.73 29.72
C ILE A 119 38.71 41.83 28.90
N THR A 120 37.50 42.33 28.61
CA THR A 120 36.52 41.64 27.78
C THR A 120 36.47 42.32 26.42
N ILE A 121 36.79 41.60 25.35
CA ILE A 121 36.62 42.08 23.98
C ILE A 121 35.46 41.30 23.35
N SER A 122 34.37 41.98 23.04
CA SER A 122 33.22 41.43 22.34
C SER A 122 33.33 41.71 20.85
N GLN A 123 33.28 40.68 20.01
CA GLN A 123 33.40 40.85 18.55
C GLN A 123 32.12 41.34 17.85
N ASN A 124 30.97 41.46 18.52
CA ASN A 124 29.75 42.14 18.04
C ASN A 124 28.73 42.34 19.20
N GLU A 125 27.70 43.19 18.99
CA GLU A 125 26.69 43.59 20.00
C GLU A 125 25.85 42.43 20.60
N ASP A 126 25.92 41.21 20.04
CA ASP A 126 25.34 40.01 20.63
C ASP A 126 26.39 39.22 21.43
N LYS A 127 26.15 39.08 22.74
CA LYS A 127 27.06 38.52 23.78
C LYS A 127 27.45 37.04 23.62
N ALA A 128 27.21 36.40 22.47
CA ALA A 128 27.39 34.97 22.29
C ALA A 128 28.86 34.52 22.11
N ASN A 129 29.77 35.42 21.71
CA ASN A 129 31.19 35.11 21.52
C ASN A 129 32.09 36.05 22.35
N THR A 130 32.18 35.74 23.64
CA THR A 130 33.00 36.50 24.59
C THR A 130 34.28 35.72 24.88
N THR A 131 35.43 36.19 24.41
CA THR A 131 36.73 35.63 24.79
C THR A 131 37.25 36.41 25.99
N THR A 132 37.38 35.74 27.13
CA THR A 132 37.87 36.35 28.38
C THR A 132 39.32 35.98 28.57
N PHE A 133 40.21 36.97 28.61
CA PHE A 133 41.62 36.76 28.94
C PHE A 133 41.83 37.03 30.42
N LYS A 134 42.14 35.99 31.20
CA LYS A 134 42.57 36.15 32.60
C LYS A 134 44.04 36.57 32.63
N VAL A 135 44.30 37.78 33.13
CA VAL A 135 45.65 38.25 33.43
C VAL A 135 46.01 37.77 34.83
N ILE A 136 46.88 36.77 34.92
CA ILE A 136 47.40 36.26 36.20
C ILE A 136 48.73 36.96 36.45
N ASP A 137 48.67 38.06 37.21
CA ASP A 137 49.77 38.88 37.74
C ASP A 137 50.75 39.49 36.72
N GLY A 138 50.85 40.82 36.73
CA GLY A 138 51.73 41.61 35.85
C GLY A 138 50.93 42.49 34.89
N GLY A 139 51.08 43.81 34.99
CA GLY A 139 50.32 44.79 34.21
C GLY A 139 50.58 44.69 32.70
N LEU A 140 49.53 44.86 31.91
CA LEU A 140 49.58 44.94 30.44
C LEU A 140 49.85 46.40 30.02
N ASN A 141 50.90 46.65 29.23
CA ASN A 141 51.09 47.92 28.53
C ASN A 141 50.56 47.79 27.10
N VAL A 142 49.67 48.69 26.70
CA VAL A 142 49.09 48.76 25.35
C VAL A 142 49.64 50.01 24.66
N ASP A 143 50.50 49.82 23.66
CA ASP A 143 50.97 50.90 22.78
C ASP A 143 50.15 50.90 21.49
N LEU A 144 49.37 51.96 21.28
CA LEU A 144 48.67 52.21 20.03
C LEU A 144 49.59 53.01 19.10
N VAL A 145 50.20 52.35 18.11
CA VAL A 145 50.96 53.03 17.06
C VAL A 145 50.02 53.35 15.91
N ASN A 146 49.67 54.63 15.78
CA ASN A 146 48.83 55.11 14.70
C ASN A 146 49.70 55.47 13.50
N GLN A 147 49.74 54.62 12.47
CA GLN A 147 50.26 55.01 11.15
C GLN A 147 49.21 54.66 10.09
N ASN A 148 48.52 55.72 9.64
CA ASN A 148 47.68 55.86 8.45
C ASN A 148 47.00 54.60 7.89
N GLU A 149 45.67 54.59 8.02
CA GLU A 149 44.67 53.74 7.35
C GLU A 149 44.65 52.23 7.66
N SER A 150 45.35 51.77 8.70
CA SER A 150 45.12 50.44 9.29
C SER A 150 45.35 50.46 10.80
N GLN A 151 44.31 50.13 11.58
CA GLN A 151 44.47 49.99 13.04
C GLN A 151 45.21 48.68 13.33
N ILE A 152 46.49 48.79 13.71
CA ILE A 152 47.30 47.69 14.22
C ILE A 152 47.35 47.84 15.74
N VAL A 153 46.78 46.88 16.48
CA VAL A 153 46.93 46.79 17.94
C VAL A 153 48.02 45.79 18.25
N ASN A 154 49.15 46.26 18.78
CA ASN A 154 50.24 45.40 19.25
C ASN A 154 50.10 45.16 20.76
N PHE A 155 50.14 43.89 21.18
CA PHE A 155 50.22 43.53 22.59
C PHE A 155 51.66 43.16 22.93
N ASN A 156 52.30 43.92 23.82
CA ASN A 156 53.64 43.62 24.31
C ASN A 156 53.55 42.96 25.69
N LEU A 157 53.98 41.69 25.79
CA LEU A 157 54.13 40.99 27.06
C LEU A 157 55.57 41.20 27.56
N SER A 158 55.83 42.33 28.22
CA SER A 158 57.11 42.55 28.92
C SER A 158 56.94 42.25 30.41
N ASN A 159 57.60 41.17 30.85
CA ASN A 159 57.87 40.72 32.23
C ASN A 159 57.32 39.32 32.55
N LEU A 160 57.89 38.30 31.91
CA LEU A 160 57.95 36.95 32.49
C LEU A 160 59.15 36.93 33.45
N ASP A 161 58.91 37.02 34.75
CA ASP A 161 59.95 36.74 35.74
C ASP A 161 60.29 35.24 35.68
N GLN A 162 61.54 34.96 35.29
CA GLN A 162 62.11 33.64 35.20
C GLN A 162 62.51 33.16 36.60
N SER A 163 61.58 32.60 37.38
CA SER A 163 61.97 31.85 38.57
C SER A 163 61.15 30.58 38.78
N ARG A 164 61.44 29.56 37.96
CA ARG A 164 61.68 28.15 38.35
C ARG A 164 61.56 27.25 37.12
N SER A 165 62.64 27.15 36.34
CA SER A 165 62.94 25.93 35.60
C SER A 165 64.42 25.61 35.77
N SER A 166 64.73 24.54 36.48
CA SER A 166 65.98 23.82 36.25
C SER A 166 65.84 23.03 34.95
N ASP A 167 66.84 23.21 34.09
CA ASP A 167 67.26 22.35 32.98
C ASP A 167 66.67 22.55 31.58
N LYS A 168 67.34 23.48 30.89
CA LYS A 168 68.06 23.33 29.60
C LYS A 168 67.35 22.68 28.40
N GLY A 169 67.11 23.51 27.38
CA GLY A 169 67.46 23.15 25.99
C GLY A 169 66.51 23.66 24.89
N LYS A 170 66.77 24.88 24.37
CA LYS A 170 66.55 25.37 22.99
C LYS A 170 65.22 25.00 22.28
N ASP A 171 64.29 25.96 22.21
CA ASP A 171 64.14 26.83 21.04
C ASP A 171 63.23 28.02 21.36
N SER A 172 63.80 29.20 21.18
CA SER A 172 63.18 30.51 21.35
C SER A 172 62.37 30.85 20.10
N ASN A 173 61.05 30.66 20.15
CA ASN A 173 60.12 31.34 19.26
C ASN A 173 59.15 32.17 20.11
N SER A 174 59.50 33.44 20.29
CA SER A 174 58.57 34.49 20.68
C SER A 174 57.48 34.62 19.60
N GLY A 175 56.39 33.88 19.75
CA GLY A 175 55.25 33.94 18.83
C GLY A 175 54.52 35.27 18.95
N LEU A 176 54.83 36.21 18.06
CA LEU A 176 54.04 37.42 17.82
C LEU A 176 52.66 37.01 17.29
N ILE A 177 51.59 37.20 18.07
CA ILE A 177 50.21 37.11 17.59
C ILE A 177 49.88 38.48 16.98
N LYS A 178 49.75 38.55 15.66
CA LYS A 178 49.31 39.76 14.94
C LYS A 178 47.85 39.58 14.50
N PHE A 179 46.99 40.53 14.88
CA PHE A 179 45.63 40.62 14.37
C PHE A 179 45.61 41.66 13.24
N GLN A 180 45.13 41.28 12.06
CA GLN A 180 44.94 42.19 10.93
C GLN A 180 43.44 42.18 10.57
N GLN A 181 42.78 43.32 10.70
CA GLN A 181 41.36 43.47 10.37
C GLN A 181 41.21 44.18 9.03
N ASN A 182 40.72 43.47 8.02
CA ASN A 182 40.39 44.04 6.71
C ASN A 182 38.88 43.88 6.48
N LYS A 183 38.28 44.74 5.63
CA LYS A 183 36.82 44.87 5.40
C LYS A 183 36.06 43.60 4.97
N GLU A 184 36.71 42.46 4.75
CA GLU A 184 36.09 41.22 4.23
C GLU A 184 36.17 39.99 5.16
N GLY A 185 36.51 40.15 6.44
CA GLY A 185 36.36 39.10 7.46
C GLY A 185 37.66 38.68 8.17
N THR A 186 37.53 38.28 9.43
CA THR A 186 38.63 37.98 10.36
C THR A 186 39.41 36.71 9.95
N LYS A 187 40.73 36.82 9.74
CA LYS A 187 41.67 35.69 9.71
C LYS A 187 42.56 35.71 10.95
N ILE A 188 42.76 34.55 11.59
CA ILE A 188 43.72 34.37 12.68
C ILE A 188 44.98 33.74 12.08
N LEU A 189 46.15 34.36 12.30
CA LEU A 189 47.46 33.82 11.91
C LEU A 189 48.24 33.40 13.17
N VAL A 190 48.76 32.18 13.19
CA VAL A 190 49.67 31.69 14.24
C VAL A 190 50.94 31.16 13.56
N GLY A 191 52.04 31.89 13.67
CA GLY A 191 53.36 31.46 13.19
C GLY A 191 53.53 31.42 11.67
N ASN A 192 54.77 31.15 11.23
CA ASN A 192 55.22 31.22 9.83
C ASN A 192 54.97 29.93 9.01
N ASP A 193 54.17 28.98 9.49
CA ASP A 193 53.86 27.75 8.76
C ASP A 193 52.45 27.80 8.16
N GLU A 194 52.33 27.22 6.96
CA GLU A 194 51.19 27.27 6.06
C GLU A 194 49.83 27.03 6.73
N VAL A 195 48.92 27.98 6.51
CA VAL A 195 47.48 27.83 6.25
C VAL A 195 46.89 26.45 6.59
N LEU A 196 46.39 26.29 7.82
CA LEU A 196 45.20 25.48 8.04
C LEU A 196 44.05 26.20 7.33
N THR A 197 43.69 25.71 6.15
CA THR A 197 42.51 26.14 5.43
C THR A 197 41.31 25.98 6.35
N THR A 198 40.75 27.10 6.79
CA THR A 198 39.38 27.10 7.28
C THR A 198 38.52 26.70 6.09
N GLU A 199 37.99 25.48 6.11
CA GLU A 199 36.87 25.12 5.25
C GLU A 199 35.88 26.27 5.35
N THR A 200 35.67 26.97 4.23
CA THR A 200 34.75 28.09 4.12
C THR A 200 33.35 27.49 4.13
N VAL A 201 32.91 27.00 5.28
CA VAL A 201 31.57 26.46 5.46
C VAL A 201 30.59 27.61 5.16
N SER A 202 29.71 27.39 4.19
CA SER A 202 28.63 28.32 3.84
C SER A 202 27.91 28.84 5.11
N LYS A 203 27.74 30.17 5.19
CA LYS A 203 27.16 30.85 6.37
C LYS A 203 25.64 30.73 6.45
N ASN A 204 24.98 30.21 5.42
CA ASN A 204 23.53 30.37 5.24
C ASN A 204 22.71 29.06 5.25
N ILE A 205 23.28 27.92 5.64
CA ILE A 205 22.50 26.66 5.70
C ILE A 205 21.39 26.77 6.77
N PRO A 206 20.11 26.52 6.43
CA PRO A 206 19.02 26.52 7.40
C PRO A 206 19.31 25.60 8.60
N THR A 207 19.07 26.10 9.81
CA THR A 207 19.36 25.35 11.04
C THR A 207 18.25 24.34 11.38
N GLN A 208 18.54 23.41 12.29
CA GLN A 208 17.54 22.50 12.84
C GLN A 208 16.31 23.23 13.41
N GLY A 209 16.50 24.40 14.03
CA GLY A 209 15.37 25.19 14.54
C GLY A 209 14.45 25.71 13.41
N VAL A 210 15.02 26.06 12.26
CA VAL A 210 14.23 26.41 11.06
C VAL A 210 13.48 25.19 10.52
N MET A 211 14.14 24.04 10.46
CA MET A 211 13.52 22.78 10.08
C MET A 211 12.33 22.45 11.00
N GLU A 212 12.53 22.45 12.33
CA GLU A 212 11.49 22.13 13.31
C GLU A 212 10.31 23.10 13.25
N ALA A 213 10.56 24.40 13.02
CA ALA A 213 9.51 25.38 12.81
C ALA A 213 8.70 25.12 11.53
N MET A 214 9.37 24.73 10.43
CA MET A 214 8.70 24.33 9.19
C MET A 214 7.85 23.07 9.41
N LEU A 215 8.38 22.06 10.10
CA LEU A 215 7.66 20.83 10.41
C LEU A 215 6.41 21.12 11.25
N ALA A 216 6.52 21.97 12.28
CA ALA A 216 5.39 22.39 13.09
C ALA A 216 4.31 23.09 12.25
N ALA A 217 4.70 24.05 11.40
CA ALA A 217 3.77 24.75 10.51
C ALA A 217 3.08 23.79 9.52
N ASN A 218 3.80 22.80 8.99
CA ASN A 218 3.22 21.82 8.08
C ASN A 218 2.29 20.82 8.81
N ASN A 219 2.63 20.43 10.04
CA ASN A 219 1.77 19.59 10.86
C ASN A 219 0.48 20.31 11.29
N ASP A 220 0.50 21.63 11.42
CA ASP A 220 -0.72 22.44 11.62
C ASP A 220 -1.54 22.60 10.33
N ARG A 221 -0.88 22.55 9.17
CA ARG A 221 -1.50 22.75 7.85
C ARG A 221 -2.13 21.49 7.26
N PHE A 222 -1.55 20.32 7.49
CA PHE A 222 -1.96 19.05 6.90
C PHE A 222 -2.58 18.13 7.94
N ALA A 223 -3.62 17.40 7.56
CA ALA A 223 -4.26 16.42 8.45
C ALA A 223 -3.39 15.18 8.66
N ALA A 224 -2.54 14.85 7.67
CA ALA A 224 -1.79 13.62 7.63
C ALA A 224 -0.60 13.71 6.67
N SER A 225 0.26 12.69 6.71
CA SER A 225 1.18 12.42 5.60
C SER A 225 0.40 11.94 4.37
N GLY A 226 0.80 12.38 3.18
CA GLY A 226 0.09 12.11 1.93
C GLY A 226 0.49 13.06 0.80
N PHE A 227 -0.34 13.14 -0.24
CA PHE A 227 -0.10 14.00 -1.40
C PHE A 227 -0.64 15.40 -1.17
N VAL A 228 0.25 16.40 -1.17
CA VAL A 228 -0.12 17.82 -1.21
C VAL A 228 -0.72 18.17 -2.57
N HIS A 229 -0.05 17.72 -3.62
CA HIS A 229 -0.52 17.80 -5.01
C HIS A 229 -0.29 16.47 -5.71
N MET A 230 -1.29 16.01 -6.44
CA MET A 230 -1.24 14.70 -7.11
C MET A 230 -0.32 14.70 -8.35
N GLY A 231 -0.05 15.87 -8.93
CA GLY A 231 0.58 16.01 -10.24
C GLY A 231 -0.46 16.04 -11.38
N GLN A 232 -0.08 16.55 -12.55
CA GLN A 232 -0.90 16.48 -13.76
C GLN A 232 -0.49 15.30 -14.63
N ASN A 233 -1.39 14.84 -15.49
CA ASN A 233 -1.13 13.76 -16.43
C ASN A 233 -0.53 14.29 -17.73
N TYR A 234 0.40 13.53 -18.33
CA TYR A 234 1.04 13.89 -19.59
C TYR A 234 0.17 13.50 -20.81
N PRO A 235 -0.17 14.40 -21.75
CA PRO A 235 -0.84 14.04 -23.00
C PRO A 235 0.14 13.34 -23.95
N PRO A 236 -0.24 12.26 -24.66
CA PRO A 236 -1.60 11.76 -24.90
C PRO A 236 -1.98 10.57 -24.02
N ALA A 237 -1.62 10.54 -22.73
CA ALA A 237 -1.86 9.38 -21.86
C ALA A 237 -3.31 8.89 -21.95
N THR A 238 -3.49 7.68 -22.50
CA THR A 238 -4.80 7.03 -22.65
C THR A 238 -5.18 6.20 -21.44
N GLY A 239 -4.21 5.78 -20.61
CA GLY A 239 -4.44 5.01 -19.41
C GLY A 239 -4.32 5.85 -18.14
N ILE A 240 -5.18 6.85 -18.00
CA ILE A 240 -5.25 7.70 -16.79
C ILE A 240 -5.84 6.88 -15.64
N ILE A 241 -5.13 6.81 -14.53
CA ILE A 241 -5.54 6.04 -13.34
C ILE A 241 -6.30 6.95 -12.38
N ASN A 242 -5.71 8.10 -12.09
CA ASN A 242 -6.25 9.22 -11.33
C ASN A 242 -5.41 10.47 -11.69
N ASP A 243 -5.68 11.62 -11.08
CA ASP A 243 -4.83 12.79 -11.27
C ASP A 243 -3.35 12.46 -10.96
N GLY A 244 -2.49 12.81 -11.92
CA GLY A 244 -1.04 12.66 -11.83
C GLY A 244 -0.50 11.25 -11.81
N MET A 245 -1.33 10.22 -12.07
CA MET A 245 -0.86 8.84 -12.24
C MET A 245 -1.47 8.22 -13.50
N TRP A 246 -0.60 7.70 -14.36
CA TRP A 246 -0.99 7.19 -15.67
C TRP A 246 -0.07 6.07 -16.15
N SER A 247 -0.62 5.23 -17.02
CA SER A 247 0.08 4.15 -17.70
C SER A 247 0.38 4.48 -19.15
N TYR A 248 1.45 3.90 -19.69
CA TYR A 248 1.80 3.98 -21.11
C TYR A 248 2.28 2.62 -21.62
N ILE A 249 1.47 1.98 -22.46
CA ILE A 249 1.76 0.64 -22.98
C ILE A 249 2.66 0.78 -24.21
N HIS A 250 3.97 0.70 -24.01
CA HIS A 250 4.95 0.89 -25.07
C HIS A 250 6.21 0.04 -24.87
N GLY A 251 6.75 -0.53 -25.96
CA GLY A 251 7.85 -1.51 -25.89
C GLY A 251 9.16 -0.96 -25.32
N ALA A 252 9.38 0.35 -25.38
CA ALA A 252 10.52 1.02 -24.74
C ALA A 252 10.37 1.20 -23.21
N PHE A 253 9.16 1.03 -22.68
CA PHE A 253 8.83 1.27 -21.27
C PHE A 253 8.10 0.07 -20.63
N PRO A 254 8.65 -1.16 -20.73
CA PRO A 254 8.04 -2.32 -20.09
C PRO A 254 8.14 -2.22 -18.56
N ASN A 255 7.12 -2.73 -17.86
CA ASN A 255 7.06 -2.76 -16.40
C ASN A 255 7.18 -1.36 -15.75
N ARG A 256 6.55 -0.34 -16.36
CA ARG A 256 6.59 1.05 -15.86
C ARG A 256 5.22 1.65 -15.62
N LEU A 257 5.14 2.46 -14.57
CA LEU A 257 4.04 3.35 -14.24
C LEU A 257 4.59 4.77 -14.10
N PHE A 258 3.77 5.78 -14.39
CA PHE A 258 4.23 7.16 -14.46
C PHE A 258 3.52 8.05 -13.45
N LEU A 259 4.29 8.95 -12.84
CA LEU A 259 3.80 9.99 -11.93
C LEU A 259 4.14 11.39 -12.47
N GLY A 260 3.13 12.26 -12.44
CA GLY A 260 3.22 13.63 -12.95
C GLY A 260 3.46 13.70 -14.47
N ALA A 261 3.81 14.90 -14.91
CA ALA A 261 4.17 15.17 -16.30
C ALA A 261 5.45 16.02 -16.39
N THR A 262 5.90 16.29 -17.61
CA THR A 262 7.07 17.14 -17.89
C THR A 262 6.69 18.62 -17.83
N SER A 263 7.64 19.53 -17.61
CA SER A 263 7.40 20.98 -17.63
C SER A 263 7.08 21.58 -19.01
N LYS A 264 6.90 20.77 -20.07
CA LYS A 264 6.63 21.28 -21.43
C LYS A 264 5.19 21.82 -21.55
N PRO A 265 4.96 22.91 -22.29
CA PRO A 265 3.72 23.71 -22.23
C PRO A 265 2.50 23.14 -22.96
N ASN A 266 2.43 21.83 -23.24
CA ASN A 266 1.31 21.26 -23.97
C ASN A 266 0.23 20.76 -23.01
N ALA A 267 -0.97 21.37 -23.09
CA ALA A 267 -2.24 21.03 -22.43
C ALA A 267 -2.27 19.78 -21.53
N HIS A 268 -1.63 19.85 -20.35
CA HIS A 268 -1.68 18.76 -19.37
C HIS A 268 -3.11 18.49 -18.89
N LEU A 269 -3.38 17.25 -18.52
CA LEU A 269 -4.70 16.81 -18.08
C LEU A 269 -4.76 16.64 -16.56
N GLY A 270 -5.95 16.75 -15.98
CA GLY A 270 -6.20 16.53 -14.55
C GLY A 270 -6.38 17.81 -13.74
N GLY A 271 -6.91 17.67 -12.52
CA GLY A 271 -7.28 18.79 -11.64
C GLY A 271 -6.17 19.28 -10.70
N SER A 272 -4.98 18.69 -10.73
CA SER A 272 -3.85 19.09 -9.88
C SER A 272 -3.33 20.49 -10.22
N LYS A 273 -2.93 21.24 -9.19
CA LYS A 273 -2.35 22.59 -9.30
C LYS A 273 -0.91 22.59 -9.85
N THR A 274 -0.20 21.48 -9.67
CA THR A 274 1.20 21.32 -10.11
C THR A 274 1.32 20.20 -11.12
N VAL A 275 2.30 20.35 -12.02
CA VAL A 275 2.64 19.35 -13.04
C VAL A 275 3.24 18.10 -12.41
N THR A 276 4.17 18.27 -11.47
CA THR A 276 4.78 17.18 -10.70
C THR A 276 4.05 16.99 -9.37
N PRO A 277 4.05 15.78 -8.79
CA PRO A 277 3.44 15.54 -7.49
C PRO A 277 4.30 16.11 -6.35
N TYR A 278 3.63 16.57 -5.30
CA TYR A 278 4.27 16.97 -4.04
C TYR A 278 3.70 16.13 -2.90
N VAL A 279 4.56 15.59 -2.04
CA VAL A 279 4.19 14.77 -0.88
C VAL A 279 4.60 15.46 0.42
N ASN A 280 3.75 15.33 1.44
CA ASN A 280 4.06 15.65 2.83
C ASN A 280 4.32 14.32 3.57
N ILE A 281 5.51 14.14 4.14
CA ILE A 281 5.86 12.97 4.95
C ILE A 281 6.47 13.46 6.25
N ALA A 282 5.76 13.22 7.36
CA ALA A 282 6.16 13.66 8.70
C ALA A 282 6.47 15.17 8.80
N GLY A 283 5.75 16.00 8.03
CA GLY A 283 5.93 17.45 7.96
C GLY A 283 6.94 17.92 6.91
N PHE A 284 7.73 17.03 6.30
CA PHE A 284 8.63 17.37 5.20
C PHE A 284 7.87 17.35 3.87
N ILE A 285 7.97 18.43 3.10
CA ILE A 285 7.41 18.51 1.75
C ILE A 285 8.50 18.13 0.74
N SER A 286 8.21 17.23 -0.19
CA SER A 286 9.14 16.82 -1.25
C SER A 286 8.45 16.75 -2.61
N ASN A 287 9.15 17.22 -3.65
CA ASN A 287 8.70 17.15 -5.04
C ASN A 287 9.13 15.82 -5.67
N LEU A 288 8.17 15.04 -6.18
CA LEU A 288 8.41 13.75 -6.84
C LEU A 288 8.70 13.96 -8.34
N ALA A 289 9.83 14.58 -8.65
CA ALA A 289 10.25 14.86 -10.03
C ALA A 289 11.46 14.01 -10.45
N ASN A 290 11.51 13.68 -11.74
CA ASN A 290 12.68 13.09 -12.41
C ASN A 290 13.15 11.73 -11.87
N ILE A 291 12.26 10.96 -11.23
CA ILE A 291 12.57 9.62 -10.74
C ILE A 291 12.86 8.71 -11.94
N ASN A 292 14.10 8.22 -12.07
CA ASN A 292 14.54 7.33 -13.15
C ASN A 292 14.32 7.86 -14.58
N SER A 293 14.08 9.17 -14.76
CA SER A 293 13.89 9.82 -16.07
C SER A 293 14.12 11.33 -15.99
N ILE A 294 14.55 11.94 -17.09
CA ILE A 294 14.80 13.39 -17.19
C ILE A 294 13.53 14.23 -17.36
N ASN A 295 12.37 13.58 -17.53
CA ASN A 295 11.14 14.23 -17.99
C ASN A 295 9.99 14.05 -16.98
N GLU A 296 9.53 12.82 -16.80
CA GLU A 296 8.46 12.40 -15.88
C GLU A 296 9.01 11.41 -14.86
N SER A 297 8.31 11.20 -13.74
CA SER A 297 8.76 10.21 -12.73
C SER A 297 8.31 8.81 -13.13
N GLN A 298 9.27 7.90 -13.31
CA GLN A 298 9.03 6.52 -13.74
C GLN A 298 9.19 5.55 -12.57
N LEU A 299 8.07 4.93 -12.19
CA LEU A 299 8.00 3.86 -11.22
C LEU A 299 8.23 2.53 -11.95
N VAL A 300 9.32 1.85 -11.60
CA VAL A 300 9.77 0.62 -12.28
C VAL A 300 9.43 -0.60 -11.43
N PHE A 301 8.94 -1.65 -12.10
CA PHE A 301 8.58 -2.91 -11.48
C PHE A 301 9.52 -4.04 -11.89
N PRO A 302 9.70 -5.07 -11.03
CA PRO A 302 10.42 -6.28 -11.41
C PRO A 302 9.66 -7.05 -12.51
N GLU A 303 10.35 -7.98 -13.17
CA GLU A 303 9.74 -8.84 -14.19
C GLU A 303 8.52 -9.61 -13.65
N ALA A 304 7.58 -9.91 -14.54
CA ALA A 304 6.43 -10.76 -14.25
C ALA A 304 6.85 -12.19 -13.92
N GLU A 305 6.04 -12.91 -13.14
CA GLU A 305 6.33 -14.29 -12.72
C GLU A 305 6.41 -15.28 -13.88
N LYS A 306 7.35 -16.23 -13.76
CA LYS A 306 7.62 -17.28 -14.75
C LYS A 306 7.18 -18.68 -14.29
N GLY A 307 6.58 -18.78 -13.10
CA GLY A 307 6.22 -20.07 -12.50
C GLY A 307 7.43 -20.88 -12.00
N THR A 308 8.57 -20.22 -11.78
CA THR A 308 9.85 -20.82 -11.33
C THR A 308 10.12 -20.61 -9.85
N ARG A 309 9.26 -19.88 -9.14
CA ARG A 309 9.46 -19.50 -7.75
C ARG A 309 8.41 -20.14 -6.85
N THR A 310 8.86 -20.76 -5.76
CA THR A 310 7.99 -21.25 -4.69
C THR A 310 8.03 -20.31 -3.49
N TYR A 311 6.96 -20.37 -2.69
CA TYR A 311 6.78 -19.58 -1.48
C TYR A 311 6.17 -20.43 -0.37
N ASN A 312 6.71 -20.35 0.85
CA ASN A 312 6.14 -20.97 2.05
C ASN A 312 5.48 -19.92 2.97
N SER A 313 4.15 -20.00 3.12
CA SER A 313 3.36 -19.06 3.91
C SER A 313 3.65 -19.09 5.42
N LYS A 314 4.19 -20.20 5.92
CA LYS A 314 4.50 -20.39 7.35
C LYS A 314 5.89 -19.88 7.72
N THR A 315 6.89 -20.06 6.86
CA THR A 315 8.28 -19.64 7.12
C THR A 315 8.65 -18.31 6.47
N GLY A 316 7.92 -17.88 5.44
CA GLY A 316 8.28 -16.70 4.66
C GLY A 316 9.33 -16.97 3.58
N GLU A 317 9.84 -18.19 3.48
CA GLU A 317 10.91 -18.54 2.55
C GLU A 317 10.43 -18.56 1.10
N THR A 318 11.28 -18.06 0.21
CA THR A 318 11.11 -18.10 -1.24
C THR A 318 12.32 -18.76 -1.89
N VAL A 319 12.11 -19.58 -2.91
CA VAL A 319 13.19 -20.17 -3.73
C VAL A 319 12.85 -19.98 -5.19
N ASP A 320 13.68 -19.26 -5.94
CA ASP A 320 13.59 -19.15 -7.40
C ASP A 320 14.60 -20.08 -8.03
N TYR A 321 14.13 -21.20 -8.61
CA TYR A 321 15.00 -22.28 -9.09
C TYR A 321 15.88 -21.88 -10.29
N LEU A 322 15.73 -20.68 -10.84
CA LEU A 322 16.64 -20.11 -11.83
C LEU A 322 17.91 -19.49 -11.23
N THR A 323 17.83 -18.98 -10.00
CA THR A 323 18.93 -18.24 -9.35
C THR A 323 19.41 -18.89 -8.07
N ASP A 324 18.51 -19.61 -7.38
CA ASP A 324 18.77 -20.25 -6.11
C ASP A 324 19.00 -21.75 -6.31
N ILE A 325 19.94 -22.32 -5.53
CA ILE A 325 20.26 -23.74 -5.59
C ILE A 325 19.05 -24.54 -5.12
N ASP A 326 18.57 -25.48 -5.95
CA ASP A 326 17.55 -26.44 -5.52
C ASP A 326 18.17 -27.41 -4.51
N PRO A 327 17.72 -27.47 -3.24
CA PRO A 327 18.26 -28.42 -2.27
C PRO A 327 18.12 -29.87 -2.72
N LYS A 328 17.14 -30.18 -3.58
CA LYS A 328 16.96 -31.51 -4.14
C LYS A 328 18.08 -31.85 -5.12
N TYR A 329 18.37 -30.97 -6.07
CA TYR A 329 19.27 -31.28 -7.19
C TYR A 329 20.72 -30.85 -6.93
N GLY A 330 20.95 -29.94 -5.98
CA GLY A 330 22.28 -29.44 -5.61
C GLY A 330 22.85 -28.39 -6.55
N ASP A 331 22.04 -27.90 -7.48
CA ASP A 331 22.40 -26.90 -8.49
C ASP A 331 21.22 -25.95 -8.79
N VAL A 332 21.51 -24.86 -9.53
CA VAL A 332 20.47 -24.02 -10.15
C VAL A 332 19.98 -24.67 -11.44
N ALA A 333 18.72 -24.44 -11.81
CA ALA A 333 18.19 -25.00 -13.05
C ALA A 333 18.84 -24.36 -14.30
N PRO A 334 19.30 -25.15 -15.29
CA PRO A 334 19.93 -24.64 -16.49
C PRO A 334 18.98 -23.93 -17.47
N THR A 335 17.66 -24.11 -17.33
CA THR A 335 16.65 -23.50 -18.21
C THR A 335 15.41 -23.12 -17.42
N VAL A 336 14.59 -22.20 -17.98
CA VAL A 336 13.29 -21.84 -17.40
C VAL A 336 12.36 -23.05 -17.28
N SER A 337 12.30 -23.92 -18.30
CA SER A 337 11.45 -25.12 -18.26
C SER A 337 11.88 -26.09 -17.17
N GLU A 338 13.19 -26.26 -16.94
CA GLU A 338 13.70 -27.06 -15.83
C GLU A 338 13.38 -26.42 -14.47
N ALA A 339 13.53 -25.09 -14.34
CA ALA A 339 13.17 -24.37 -13.13
C ALA A 339 11.67 -24.48 -12.81
N VAL A 340 10.80 -24.37 -13.81
CA VAL A 340 9.36 -24.63 -13.68
C VAL A 340 9.16 -26.08 -13.23
N SER A 341 9.81 -27.05 -13.86
CA SER A 341 9.64 -28.43 -13.43
C SER A 341 10.01 -28.65 -11.96
N ARG A 342 11.14 -28.11 -11.49
CA ARG A 342 11.57 -28.18 -10.09
C ARG A 342 10.62 -27.46 -9.12
N ALA A 343 10.12 -26.29 -9.50
CA ALA A 343 9.18 -25.51 -8.69
C ALA A 343 7.88 -26.26 -8.42
N TRP A 344 7.36 -26.95 -9.43
CA TRP A 344 6.08 -27.67 -9.35
C TRP A 344 6.21 -29.09 -8.76
N GLU A 345 7.42 -29.60 -8.58
CA GLU A 345 7.69 -30.88 -7.91
C GLU A 345 7.74 -30.76 -6.38
N PHE A 346 8.12 -29.58 -5.88
CA PHE A 346 8.33 -29.26 -4.46
C PHE A 346 9.35 -30.18 -3.79
N GLU A 347 8.93 -31.13 -2.95
CA GLU A 347 9.80 -32.09 -2.25
C GLU A 347 10.16 -33.30 -3.14
N LEU A 348 9.45 -33.50 -4.26
CA LEU A 348 9.66 -34.62 -5.17
C LEU A 348 10.79 -34.34 -6.18
N LYS A 349 11.45 -35.38 -6.67
CA LYS A 349 12.34 -35.31 -7.84
C LYS A 349 11.71 -36.02 -9.02
N ASN A 350 11.83 -35.45 -10.21
CA ASN A 350 11.35 -36.05 -11.46
C ASN A 350 9.86 -36.49 -11.39
N GLY A 351 9.02 -35.66 -10.78
CA GLY A 351 7.58 -35.88 -10.66
C GLY A 351 6.82 -35.76 -11.99
N ASP A 352 7.43 -35.13 -13.00
CA ASP A 352 6.91 -35.07 -14.36
C ASP A 352 7.52 -36.13 -15.30
N PHE A 353 8.37 -37.02 -14.80
CA PHE A 353 8.98 -38.12 -15.56
C PHE A 353 9.78 -37.66 -16.79
N ARG A 354 10.33 -36.43 -16.78
CA ARG A 354 11.22 -35.93 -17.85
C ARG A 354 12.55 -36.67 -17.93
N PHE A 355 12.97 -37.28 -16.82
CA PHE A 355 14.16 -38.14 -16.73
C PHE A 355 13.79 -39.63 -16.71
N GLU A 356 12.68 -40.00 -17.35
CA GLU A 356 12.19 -41.38 -17.42
C GLU A 356 12.02 -41.98 -16.02
N ASP A 357 12.63 -43.14 -15.74
CA ASP A 357 12.59 -43.79 -14.44
C ASP A 357 13.65 -43.31 -13.45
N SER A 358 14.48 -42.33 -13.80
CA SER A 358 15.43 -41.73 -12.87
C SER A 358 14.68 -41.19 -11.64
N HIS A 359 15.17 -41.51 -10.45
CA HIS A 359 14.51 -41.23 -9.15
C HIS A 359 13.25 -42.03 -8.82
N TRP A 360 12.88 -42.99 -9.66
CA TRP A 360 11.79 -43.93 -9.41
C TRP A 360 12.31 -45.38 -9.42
N SER A 361 11.70 -46.23 -8.62
CA SER A 361 11.92 -47.68 -8.67
C SER A 361 10.61 -48.39 -8.98
N LYS A 362 10.71 -49.49 -9.74
CA LYS A 362 9.58 -50.28 -10.23
C LYS A 362 9.51 -51.56 -9.41
N GLN A 363 8.34 -51.88 -8.87
CA GLN A 363 8.18 -52.98 -7.93
C GLN A 363 6.86 -53.72 -8.16
N GLY A 364 6.86 -55.04 -7.95
CA GLY A 364 5.75 -55.93 -8.32
C GLY A 364 5.82 -56.36 -9.78
N GLY A 365 5.34 -57.57 -10.10
CA GLY A 365 5.47 -58.20 -11.42
C GLY A 365 4.56 -57.62 -12.53
N GLY A 366 4.39 -56.30 -12.57
CA GLY A 366 3.60 -55.58 -13.57
C GLY A 366 4.40 -55.12 -14.79
N ILE A 367 3.72 -54.40 -15.68
CA ILE A 367 4.29 -53.72 -16.85
C ILE A 367 4.45 -52.24 -16.51
N PHE A 368 5.62 -51.67 -16.79
CA PHE A 368 5.97 -50.28 -16.51
C PHE A 368 6.51 -49.59 -17.76
N ASP A 369 5.93 -48.45 -18.12
CA ASP A 369 6.43 -47.56 -19.16
C ASP A 369 6.59 -46.14 -18.57
N LEU A 370 7.83 -45.76 -18.24
CA LEU A 370 8.17 -44.44 -17.72
C LEU A 370 8.98 -43.72 -18.79
N SER A 371 8.29 -43.17 -19.79
CA SER A 371 8.91 -42.51 -20.94
C SER A 371 8.05 -41.35 -21.42
N GLY A 372 8.68 -40.36 -22.06
CA GLY A 372 7.97 -39.22 -22.68
C GLY A 372 7.11 -38.42 -21.71
N GLY A 373 7.62 -38.12 -20.51
CA GLY A 373 6.95 -37.24 -19.54
C GLY A 373 5.70 -37.86 -18.86
N ARG A 374 5.61 -39.19 -18.83
CA ARG A 374 4.53 -39.93 -18.16
C ARG A 374 5.04 -41.22 -17.52
N ALA A 375 4.26 -41.74 -16.58
CA ALA A 375 4.45 -43.08 -16.02
C ALA A 375 3.18 -43.92 -16.19
N LYS A 376 3.24 -44.98 -16.99
CA LYS A 376 2.18 -45.98 -17.14
C LYS A 376 2.53 -47.25 -16.36
N ILE A 377 1.63 -47.68 -15.50
CA ILE A 377 1.78 -48.85 -14.62
C ILE A 377 0.60 -49.77 -14.88
N SER A 378 0.84 -51.06 -15.11
CA SER A 378 -0.22 -52.06 -15.30
C SER A 378 0.07 -53.34 -14.54
N GLY A 379 -0.94 -53.93 -13.91
CA GLY A 379 -0.85 -55.22 -13.24
C GLY A 379 -1.15 -55.18 -11.75
N ARG A 380 -1.61 -56.31 -11.22
CA ARG A 380 -1.96 -56.45 -9.81
C ARG A 380 -0.71 -56.31 -8.93
N ASN A 381 -0.79 -55.50 -7.88
CA ASN A 381 0.31 -55.23 -6.95
C ASN A 381 1.52 -54.56 -7.60
N ALA A 382 1.39 -54.02 -8.81
CA ALA A 382 2.43 -53.24 -9.47
C ALA A 382 2.45 -51.82 -8.91
N PHE A 383 3.63 -51.28 -8.62
CA PHE A 383 3.79 -49.90 -8.17
C PHE A 383 5.12 -49.31 -8.59
N ILE A 384 5.14 -47.99 -8.71
CA ILE A 384 6.38 -47.23 -8.68
C ILE A 384 6.50 -46.54 -7.33
N GLU A 385 7.74 -46.34 -6.89
CA GLU A 385 8.03 -45.60 -5.68
C GLU A 385 9.25 -44.71 -5.84
N THR A 386 9.33 -43.64 -5.05
CA THR A 386 10.48 -42.73 -5.09
C THR A 386 11.75 -43.42 -4.59
N SER A 387 12.83 -43.31 -5.37
CA SER A 387 14.16 -43.82 -5.02
C SER A 387 14.83 -42.99 -3.93
N SER A 388 14.49 -41.70 -3.85
CA SER A 388 14.86 -40.82 -2.73
C SER A 388 13.70 -40.73 -1.74
N ARG A 389 14.04 -40.69 -0.44
CA ARG A 389 13.05 -40.53 0.63
C ARG A 389 12.70 -39.06 0.81
N ILE A 390 11.43 -38.80 1.13
CA ILE A 390 10.84 -37.50 1.44
C ILE A 390 10.68 -37.40 2.96
N SER A 391 11.06 -36.27 3.54
CA SER A 391 10.92 -36.06 4.98
C SER A 391 9.52 -35.55 5.33
N PHE A 392 8.77 -36.34 6.09
CA PHE A 392 7.48 -35.94 6.65
C PHE A 392 7.63 -35.67 8.15
N VAL A 393 6.94 -34.64 8.63
CA VAL A 393 6.86 -34.29 10.06
C VAL A 393 5.48 -34.66 10.58
N ALA A 394 5.42 -35.37 11.72
CA ALA A 394 4.17 -35.74 12.37
C ALA A 394 3.36 -34.49 12.73
N GLY A 395 2.07 -34.50 12.37
CA GLY A 395 1.16 -33.38 12.63
C GLY A 395 1.26 -32.22 11.63
N GLU A 396 2.28 -32.16 10.77
CA GLU A 396 2.32 -31.21 9.66
C GLU A 396 1.49 -31.72 8.48
N GLU A 397 0.78 -30.81 7.82
CA GLU A 397 -0.05 -31.14 6.66
C GLU A 397 0.75 -30.99 5.36
N TYR A 398 0.72 -32.03 4.55
CA TYR A 398 1.31 -32.07 3.22
C TYR A 398 0.21 -32.25 2.18
N VAL A 399 0.53 -31.88 0.95
CA VAL A 399 -0.31 -32.06 -0.21
C VAL A 399 0.41 -32.96 -1.19
N ILE A 400 -0.22 -34.10 -1.50
CA ILE A 400 0.23 -35.04 -2.53
C ILE A 400 -0.69 -34.86 -3.72
N ALA A 401 -0.12 -34.60 -4.90
CA ALA A 401 -0.90 -34.39 -6.11
C ALA A 401 -0.31 -35.11 -7.32
N GLY A 402 -1.15 -35.30 -8.34
CA GLY A 402 -0.77 -35.85 -9.64
C GLY A 402 -1.93 -35.83 -10.62
N TYR A 403 -1.60 -35.78 -11.92
CA TYR A 403 -2.58 -35.90 -12.99
C TYR A 403 -2.64 -37.35 -13.50
N VAL A 404 -3.86 -37.88 -13.61
CA VAL A 404 -4.14 -39.23 -14.11
C VAL A 404 -4.77 -39.13 -15.51
N SER A 405 -4.03 -39.55 -16.54
CA SER A 405 -4.51 -39.52 -17.94
C SER A 405 -5.45 -40.67 -18.27
N GLU A 406 -5.16 -41.84 -17.72
CA GLU A 406 -5.80 -43.10 -18.05
C GLU A 406 -5.88 -43.91 -16.77
N LEU A 407 -7.05 -44.46 -16.48
CA LEU A 407 -7.29 -45.29 -15.31
C LEU A 407 -8.22 -46.44 -15.66
N VAL A 408 -7.78 -47.66 -15.32
CA VAL A 408 -8.61 -48.87 -15.31
C VAL A 408 -8.47 -49.50 -13.93
N GLY A 409 -9.59 -49.77 -13.27
CA GLY A 409 -9.60 -50.25 -11.88
C GLY A 409 -9.31 -49.12 -10.87
N SER A 410 -8.71 -49.47 -9.71
CA SER A 410 -8.39 -48.51 -8.66
C SER A 410 -6.89 -48.48 -8.36
N VAL A 411 -6.36 -47.26 -8.31
CA VAL A 411 -4.97 -46.95 -7.93
C VAL A 411 -4.95 -46.20 -6.61
N GLN A 412 -3.87 -46.37 -5.85
CA GLN A 412 -3.71 -45.75 -4.54
C GLN A 412 -2.43 -44.92 -4.49
N PHE A 413 -2.56 -43.69 -4.01
CA PHE A 413 -1.44 -42.86 -3.59
C PHE A 413 -1.12 -43.25 -2.15
N ARG A 414 0.10 -43.73 -1.91
CA ARG A 414 0.54 -44.21 -0.59
C ARG A 414 1.86 -43.56 -0.23
N VAL A 415 2.14 -43.46 1.06
CA VAL A 415 3.50 -43.20 1.55
C VAL A 415 3.99 -44.40 2.36
N ARG A 416 5.30 -44.68 2.37
CA ARG A 416 5.86 -45.86 3.04
C ARG A 416 7.17 -45.55 3.76
N ASP A 417 7.25 -45.91 5.02
CA ASP A 417 8.50 -45.92 5.81
C ASP A 417 8.97 -47.38 6.05
N THR A 418 9.83 -47.59 7.06
CA THR A 418 10.27 -48.92 7.49
C THR A 418 9.20 -49.68 8.28
N SER A 419 8.17 -48.99 8.80
CA SER A 419 7.11 -49.56 9.64
C SER A 419 5.91 -50.05 8.83
N GLY A 420 5.72 -49.54 7.60
CA GLY A 420 4.65 -49.96 6.71
C GLY A 420 4.24 -48.87 5.72
N TYR A 421 3.08 -49.06 5.07
CA TYR A 421 2.49 -48.06 4.19
C TYR A 421 1.30 -47.35 4.86
N GLN A 422 1.12 -46.09 4.53
CA GLN A 422 -0.04 -45.27 4.88
C GLN A 422 -0.76 -44.89 3.58
N LEU A 423 -2.08 -45.05 3.55
CA LEU A 423 -2.89 -44.66 2.40
C LEU A 423 -3.16 -43.16 2.44
N ALA A 424 -2.72 -42.44 1.41
CA ALA A 424 -3.05 -41.02 1.26
C ALA A 424 -4.40 -40.85 0.54
N LYS A 425 -4.56 -41.45 -0.64
CA LYS A 425 -5.81 -41.37 -1.42
C LYS A 425 -6.02 -42.60 -2.31
N SER A 426 -7.27 -43.06 -2.41
CA SER A 426 -7.70 -43.97 -3.47
C SER A 426 -8.20 -43.16 -4.66
N ILE A 427 -7.73 -43.53 -5.84
CA ILE A 427 -8.01 -42.88 -7.12
C ILE A 427 -8.94 -43.80 -7.92
N SER A 428 -10.03 -43.23 -8.39
CA SER A 428 -11.10 -43.94 -9.12
C SER A 428 -11.59 -43.19 -10.36
N SER A 429 -10.94 -42.09 -10.75
CA SER A 429 -11.26 -41.32 -11.95
C SER A 429 -10.01 -40.71 -12.60
N ASN A 430 -10.12 -40.34 -13.88
CA ASN A 430 -9.10 -39.53 -14.56
C ASN A 430 -9.14 -38.08 -14.07
N GLY A 431 -8.08 -37.33 -14.36
CA GLY A 431 -7.98 -35.90 -14.07
C GLY A 431 -6.91 -35.57 -13.02
N TYR A 432 -6.92 -34.33 -12.55
CA TYR A 432 -5.99 -33.86 -11.54
C TYR A 432 -6.50 -34.27 -10.15
N HIS A 433 -5.64 -34.89 -9.36
CA HIS A 433 -5.95 -35.36 -8.03
C HIS A 433 -5.02 -34.71 -7.02
N GLU A 434 -5.61 -34.09 -6.00
CA GLU A 434 -4.90 -33.57 -4.84
C GLU A 434 -5.43 -34.26 -3.56
N VAL A 435 -4.57 -34.46 -2.57
CA VAL A 435 -4.94 -34.91 -1.23
C VAL A 435 -4.07 -34.29 -0.14
N LYS A 436 -4.72 -33.81 0.92
CA LYS A 436 -4.05 -33.46 2.18
C LYS A 436 -3.69 -34.73 2.95
N PHE A 437 -2.42 -34.86 3.30
CA PHE A 437 -1.85 -35.99 4.01
C PHE A 437 -1.08 -35.48 5.22
N THR A 438 -1.38 -36.03 6.39
CA THR A 438 -0.63 -35.79 7.63
C THR A 438 0.00 -37.11 8.05
N ALA A 439 1.33 -37.14 8.12
CA ALA A 439 2.03 -38.34 8.58
C ALA A 439 1.73 -38.58 10.06
N THR A 440 1.53 -39.84 10.44
CA THR A 440 1.36 -40.23 11.85
C THR A 440 2.66 -40.20 12.64
N THR A 441 3.80 -40.21 11.94
CA THR A 441 5.15 -40.27 12.51
C THR A 441 6.08 -39.35 11.72
N THR A 442 7.02 -38.72 12.41
CA THR A 442 8.10 -37.96 11.76
C THR A 442 9.14 -38.94 11.23
N GLY A 443 9.54 -38.80 9.97
CA GLY A 443 10.52 -39.69 9.37
C GLY A 443 10.67 -39.54 7.87
N SER A 444 11.44 -40.46 7.27
CA SER A 444 11.76 -40.48 5.85
C SER A 444 10.92 -41.53 5.11
N PHE A 445 10.04 -41.10 4.22
CA PHE A 445 9.07 -41.94 3.53
C PHE A 445 9.35 -41.99 2.02
N SER A 446 8.93 -43.06 1.35
CA SER A 446 8.80 -43.07 -0.11
C SER A 446 7.35 -42.73 -0.49
N LEU A 447 7.15 -42.02 -1.59
CA LEU A 447 5.83 -41.89 -2.22
C LEU A 447 5.63 -43.05 -3.20
N LEU A 448 4.44 -43.63 -3.23
CA LEU A 448 4.10 -44.79 -4.06
C LEU A 448 2.80 -44.55 -4.83
N PHE A 449 2.79 -45.04 -6.06
CA PHE A 449 1.60 -45.14 -6.89
C PHE A 449 1.31 -46.60 -7.17
N TYR A 450 0.26 -47.12 -6.53
CA TYR A 450 0.03 -48.56 -6.40
C TYR A 450 -1.26 -49.03 -7.11
N CYS A 451 -1.12 -49.96 -8.05
CA CYS A 451 -2.22 -50.64 -8.72
C CYS A 451 -2.79 -51.76 -7.82
N SER A 452 -3.96 -51.51 -7.23
CA SER A 452 -4.54 -52.38 -6.19
C SER A 452 -5.42 -53.52 -6.71
N GLY A 453 -5.95 -53.41 -7.93
CA GLY A 453 -6.86 -54.39 -8.54
C GLY A 453 -6.22 -55.30 -9.59
N THR A 454 -6.85 -56.44 -9.86
CA THR A 454 -6.52 -57.28 -11.02
C THR A 454 -6.84 -56.54 -12.32
N GLY A 455 -5.89 -56.46 -13.26
CA GLY A 455 -6.06 -55.69 -14.50
C GLY A 455 -6.03 -54.17 -14.31
N ALA A 456 -5.61 -53.67 -13.14
CA ALA A 456 -5.52 -52.24 -12.90
C ALA A 456 -4.38 -51.60 -13.70
N THR A 457 -4.68 -50.47 -14.33
CA THR A 457 -3.74 -49.66 -15.12
C THR A 457 -3.90 -48.20 -14.75
N VAL A 458 -2.79 -47.47 -14.68
CA VAL A 458 -2.79 -46.01 -14.50
C VAL A 458 -1.71 -45.36 -15.36
N GLU A 459 -2.01 -44.20 -15.94
CA GLU A 459 -1.01 -43.27 -16.49
C GLU A 459 -0.97 -42.00 -15.64
N LEU A 460 0.21 -41.66 -15.13
CA LEU A 460 0.48 -40.52 -14.25
C LEU A 460 1.36 -39.47 -14.91
N ARG A 461 1.13 -38.20 -14.57
CA ARG A 461 1.92 -37.03 -14.95
C ARG A 461 1.93 -35.99 -13.83
N ASN A 462 2.93 -35.10 -13.83
CA ASN A 462 2.99 -33.91 -12.96
C ASN A 462 2.69 -34.22 -11.49
N CYS A 463 3.33 -35.25 -10.95
CA CYS A 463 3.23 -35.62 -9.55
C CYS A 463 4.02 -34.64 -8.68
N SER A 464 3.54 -34.36 -7.47
CA SER A 464 4.19 -33.44 -6.53
C SER A 464 3.90 -33.79 -5.08
N VAL A 465 4.81 -33.41 -4.18
CA VAL A 465 4.60 -33.45 -2.73
C VAL A 465 5.06 -32.14 -2.14
N ARG A 466 4.18 -31.40 -1.48
CA ARG A 466 4.50 -30.09 -0.89
C ARG A 466 3.96 -29.99 0.53
N LYS A 467 4.51 -29.12 1.36
CA LYS A 467 3.81 -28.71 2.59
C LYS A 467 2.55 -27.95 2.18
N ALA A 468 1.47 -28.03 2.97
CA ALA A 468 0.24 -27.31 2.67
C ALA A 468 0.45 -25.78 2.60
N SER A 469 1.43 -25.26 3.34
CA SER A 469 1.85 -23.85 3.32
C SER A 469 2.70 -23.45 2.11
N GLU A 470 3.14 -24.38 1.29
CA GLU A 470 4.00 -24.11 0.12
C GLU A 470 3.19 -24.06 -1.17
N GLN A 471 3.49 -23.08 -2.02
CA GLN A 471 2.85 -22.90 -3.33
C GLN A 471 3.81 -22.31 -4.36
N VAL A 472 3.51 -22.50 -5.65
CA VAL A 472 4.19 -21.78 -6.73
C VAL A 472 3.56 -20.39 -6.87
N VAL A 473 4.39 -19.37 -7.01
CA VAL A 473 3.92 -17.99 -7.17
C VAL A 473 3.46 -17.75 -8.62
N THR A 474 2.17 -17.51 -8.80
CA THR A 474 1.51 -17.29 -10.10
C THR A 474 0.55 -16.08 -10.11
N GLU A 475 0.12 -15.63 -8.93
CA GLU A 475 -0.88 -14.57 -8.70
C GLU A 475 -0.28 -13.45 -7.82
N ARG A 476 0.91 -12.99 -8.21
CA ARG A 476 1.68 -12.02 -7.43
C ARG A 476 1.06 -10.63 -7.42
N VAL A 477 1.02 -9.97 -6.27
CA VAL A 477 0.67 -8.54 -6.14
C VAL A 477 1.87 -7.73 -5.66
N ASP A 478 2.30 -6.74 -6.44
CA ASP A 478 3.43 -5.86 -6.10
C ASP A 478 2.94 -4.58 -5.40
N LEU A 479 3.71 -4.05 -4.46
CA LEU A 479 3.44 -2.77 -3.77
C LEU A 479 4.47 -1.72 -4.20
N VAL A 480 4.01 -0.52 -4.57
CA VAL A 480 4.87 0.65 -4.75
C VAL A 480 4.69 1.62 -3.59
N ALA A 481 5.78 2.18 -3.10
CA ALA A 481 5.80 3.17 -2.03
C ALA A 481 6.93 4.20 -2.21
N ILE A 482 6.83 5.32 -1.49
CA ILE A 482 7.93 6.28 -1.30
C ILE A 482 8.52 6.04 0.09
N GLU A 483 9.80 5.69 0.14
CA GLU A 483 10.58 5.66 1.36
C GLU A 483 11.29 6.99 1.53
N ALA A 484 11.12 7.63 2.69
CA ALA A 484 11.71 8.92 3.02
C ALA A 484 12.58 8.79 4.26
N PHE A 485 13.75 9.43 4.27
CA PHE A 485 14.70 9.32 5.37
C PHE A 485 15.64 10.51 5.47
N MET A 486 16.02 10.89 6.70
CA MET A 486 17.05 11.89 6.93
C MET A 486 18.45 11.28 6.81
N ARG A 487 19.31 11.87 5.98
CA ARG A 487 20.67 11.37 5.72
C ARG A 487 21.73 12.43 6.01
N PRO A 488 22.81 12.10 6.76
CA PRO A 488 23.97 12.98 6.89
C PRO A 488 24.76 13.08 5.58
N ILE A 489 25.33 14.24 5.29
CA ILE A 489 26.13 14.52 4.10
C ILE A 489 27.61 14.57 4.50
N HIS A 490 28.34 13.49 4.22
CA HIS A 490 29.78 13.41 4.48
C HIS A 490 30.60 13.95 3.30
N LYS A 491 31.90 14.15 3.52
CA LYS A 491 32.82 14.55 2.46
C LYS A 491 32.80 13.54 1.32
N GLY A 492 32.55 14.02 0.11
CA GLY A 492 32.43 13.18 -1.09
C GLY A 492 31.00 12.79 -1.46
N ASP A 493 30.03 12.96 -0.56
CA ASP A 493 28.63 12.65 -0.84
C ASP A 493 28.01 13.67 -1.80
N HIS A 494 27.13 13.16 -2.66
CA HIS A 494 26.24 14.00 -3.47
C HIS A 494 25.02 14.42 -2.65
N VAL A 495 24.52 15.63 -2.92
CA VAL A 495 23.13 16.02 -2.64
C VAL A 495 22.32 15.89 -3.92
N TYR A 496 21.06 15.50 -3.77
CA TYR A 496 20.20 15.19 -4.92
C TYR A 496 19.10 16.24 -5.09
N PRO A 497 18.69 16.55 -6.34
CA PRO A 497 17.56 17.44 -6.60
C PRO A 497 16.30 17.00 -5.84
N ASN A 498 15.68 17.92 -5.11
CA ASN A 498 14.49 17.67 -4.28
C ASN A 498 14.66 16.56 -3.22
N GLY A 499 15.90 16.19 -2.88
CA GLY A 499 16.21 15.04 -2.03
C GLY A 499 15.97 13.68 -2.69
N CYS A 500 15.62 13.61 -3.97
CA CYS A 500 15.35 12.34 -4.64
C CYS A 500 16.64 11.68 -5.12
N ILE A 501 17.06 10.62 -4.44
CA ILE A 501 18.31 9.92 -4.78
C ILE A 501 18.27 9.28 -6.16
N GLN A 502 17.08 9.01 -6.72
CA GLN A 502 16.87 8.43 -8.04
C GLN A 502 16.68 9.48 -9.15
N SER A 503 16.90 10.75 -8.83
CA SER A 503 16.73 11.84 -9.80
C SER A 503 17.73 11.72 -10.94
N LEU A 504 17.25 11.84 -12.18
CA LEU A 504 18.09 11.98 -13.36
C LEU A 504 18.16 13.43 -13.87
N ALA A 505 17.65 14.40 -13.10
CA ALA A 505 17.68 15.80 -13.52
C ALA A 505 19.13 16.24 -13.82
N THR A 506 19.33 16.91 -14.96
CA THR A 506 20.66 17.32 -15.45
C THR A 506 21.20 18.55 -14.73
N LYS A 507 20.36 19.20 -13.92
CA LYS A 507 20.71 20.38 -13.12
C LYS A 507 19.97 20.37 -11.78
N MET A 508 20.59 20.97 -10.77
CA MET A 508 20.05 21.28 -9.45
C MET A 508 20.31 22.77 -9.19
N ASN A 509 19.26 23.60 -9.13
CA ASN A 509 19.39 25.06 -8.96
C ASN A 509 20.34 25.73 -9.97
N GLY A 510 20.36 25.25 -11.21
CA GLY A 510 21.24 25.74 -12.28
C GLY A 510 22.63 25.11 -12.31
N ILE A 511 23.06 24.43 -11.25
CA ILE A 511 24.32 23.69 -11.16
C ILE A 511 24.18 22.36 -11.88
N VAL A 512 25.16 21.99 -12.69
CA VAL A 512 25.15 20.72 -13.45
C VAL A 512 25.29 19.54 -12.48
N THR A 513 24.43 18.55 -12.61
CA THR A 513 24.53 17.31 -11.82
C THR A 513 25.43 16.29 -12.51
N SER A 514 26.05 15.42 -11.73
CA SER A 514 26.82 14.26 -12.20
C SER A 514 26.28 12.97 -11.59
N ASP A 515 26.56 11.84 -12.25
CA ASP A 515 26.25 10.52 -11.70
C ASP A 515 26.99 10.33 -10.38
N ASP A 516 26.30 9.79 -9.38
CA ASP A 516 26.92 9.41 -8.13
C ASP A 516 27.59 8.04 -8.27
N ALA A 517 28.88 8.09 -8.59
CA ALA A 517 29.76 6.91 -8.67
C ALA A 517 30.23 6.40 -7.30
N SER A 518 29.98 7.14 -6.21
CA SER A 518 30.47 6.78 -4.87
C SER A 518 29.63 5.69 -4.19
N ARG A 519 28.39 5.51 -4.65
CA ARG A 519 27.43 4.52 -4.14
C ARG A 519 27.19 3.40 -5.16
N PRO A 520 26.88 2.17 -4.71
CA PRO A 520 26.50 1.07 -5.59
C PRO A 520 25.08 1.25 -6.15
N ASP A 521 24.77 0.54 -7.25
CA ASP A 521 23.46 0.57 -7.91
C ASP A 521 22.31 0.21 -6.96
N SER A 522 22.55 -0.68 -5.98
CA SER A 522 21.57 -1.09 -4.96
C SER A 522 21.08 0.05 -4.07
N PHE A 523 21.83 1.16 -3.99
CA PHE A 523 21.39 2.35 -3.25
C PHE A 523 20.26 3.08 -4.01
N PHE A 524 20.34 3.07 -5.34
CA PHE A 524 19.40 3.72 -6.26
C PHE A 524 18.29 2.78 -6.78
N ALA A 525 18.46 1.47 -6.60
CA ALA A 525 17.52 0.45 -7.02
C ALA A 525 16.12 0.70 -6.44
N MET A 526 15.12 0.66 -7.32
CA MET A 526 13.71 0.75 -6.93
C MET A 526 13.18 -0.58 -6.40
N TYR A 527 13.63 -1.70 -6.97
CA TYR A 527 13.33 -3.04 -6.49
C TYR A 527 14.61 -3.85 -6.29
N ASP A 528 14.53 -4.89 -5.47
CA ASP A 528 15.67 -5.73 -5.15
C ASP A 528 16.20 -6.48 -6.38
N GLY A 529 17.52 -6.52 -6.55
CA GLY A 529 18.17 -7.07 -7.75
C GLY A 529 18.17 -6.18 -9.01
N GLN A 530 17.67 -4.93 -8.93
CA GLN A 530 17.79 -3.99 -10.05
C GLN A 530 19.23 -3.48 -10.20
N VAL A 531 19.73 -3.43 -11.45
CA VAL A 531 21.08 -2.98 -11.80
C VAL A 531 21.05 -1.90 -12.88
N GLY A 532 22.16 -1.16 -13.04
CA GLY A 532 22.36 -0.19 -14.10
C GLY A 532 21.68 1.16 -13.89
N LEU A 533 21.18 1.45 -12.68
CA LEU A 533 20.63 2.75 -12.31
C LEU A 533 21.58 3.51 -11.41
N ARG A 534 21.78 4.81 -11.72
CA ARG A 534 22.52 5.74 -10.89
C ARG A 534 21.78 7.07 -10.78
N GLY A 535 21.67 7.56 -9.55
CA GLY A 535 21.18 8.90 -9.28
C GLY A 535 22.17 9.97 -9.72
N ARG A 536 21.66 11.14 -10.08
CA ARG A 536 22.45 12.32 -10.38
C ARG A 536 22.28 13.37 -9.28
N GLY A 537 23.40 13.96 -8.89
CA GLY A 537 23.44 14.98 -7.84
C GLY A 537 24.62 15.94 -7.98
N VAL A 538 24.85 16.75 -6.97
CA VAL A 538 26.00 17.64 -6.87
C VAL A 538 26.84 17.21 -5.67
N ASN A 539 28.15 17.00 -5.85
CA ASN A 539 29.05 16.74 -4.73
C ASN A 539 29.15 18.00 -3.86
N PHE A 540 28.51 17.97 -2.70
CA PHE A 540 28.24 19.15 -1.89
C PHE A 540 29.53 19.79 -1.36
N HIS A 541 30.45 18.98 -0.86
CA HIS A 541 31.71 19.46 -0.28
C HIS A 541 32.77 19.81 -1.33
N ALA A 542 32.57 19.40 -2.59
CA ALA A 542 33.46 19.74 -3.70
C ALA A 542 33.00 20.98 -4.50
N CYS A 543 31.74 21.41 -4.37
CA CYS A 543 31.23 22.61 -5.05
C CYS A 543 31.64 23.91 -4.33
N SER A 544 31.52 25.04 -5.02
CA SER A 544 31.92 26.33 -4.45
C SER A 544 31.02 26.74 -3.28
N ALA A 545 31.50 27.62 -2.39
CA ALA A 545 30.68 28.12 -1.28
C ALA A 545 29.40 28.83 -1.76
N ASN A 546 29.45 29.48 -2.93
CA ASN A 546 28.28 30.08 -3.57
C ASN A 546 27.28 29.02 -4.04
N ASP A 547 27.76 27.91 -4.63
CA ASP A 547 26.90 26.80 -5.04
C ASP A 547 26.27 26.13 -3.82
N GLN A 548 27.01 25.94 -2.73
CA GLN A 548 26.47 25.43 -1.46
C GLN A 548 25.36 26.33 -0.91
N ASP A 549 25.53 27.66 -0.96
CA ASP A 549 24.48 28.62 -0.59
C ASP A 549 23.25 28.50 -1.50
N VAL A 550 23.45 28.41 -2.81
CA VAL A 550 22.34 28.26 -3.78
C VAL A 550 21.56 26.96 -3.54
N LEU A 551 22.24 25.86 -3.27
CA LEU A 551 21.61 24.56 -3.00
C LEU A 551 20.84 24.54 -1.68
N THR A 552 21.36 25.20 -0.65
CA THR A 552 20.77 25.19 0.71
C THR A 552 19.68 26.24 0.91
N ASN A 553 19.66 27.31 0.11
CA ASN A 553 18.61 28.33 0.14
C ASN A 553 17.32 27.88 -0.56
N ASP A 554 17.36 26.86 -1.41
CA ASP A 554 16.15 26.29 -1.99
C ASP A 554 15.50 25.29 -1.02
N PRO A 555 14.31 25.59 -0.48
CA PRO A 555 13.63 24.71 0.46
C PRO A 555 13.24 23.35 -0.15
N ASP A 556 13.05 23.24 -1.47
CA ASP A 556 12.69 21.96 -2.11
C ASP A 556 13.83 20.92 -1.97
N ASN A 557 15.08 21.37 -1.84
CA ASN A 557 16.23 20.49 -1.64
C ASN A 557 16.34 19.91 -0.22
N ASN A 558 15.64 20.50 0.75
CA ASN A 558 15.57 20.05 2.15
C ASN A 558 16.94 19.74 2.79
N ILE A 559 17.88 20.70 2.74
CA ILE A 559 19.21 20.58 3.35
C ILE A 559 19.28 21.43 4.61
N TYR A 560 19.66 20.82 5.73
CA TYR A 560 19.66 21.45 7.04
C TYR A 560 20.95 21.20 7.81
N ARG A 561 21.35 22.16 8.65
CA ARG A 561 22.40 22.02 9.65
C ARG A 561 21.82 21.66 11.00
N MET A 562 22.20 20.50 11.51
CA MET A 562 21.77 19.96 12.81
C MET A 562 22.49 20.65 13.97
N VAL A 563 21.95 20.52 15.19
CA VAL A 563 22.52 21.14 16.41
C VAL A 563 23.95 20.67 16.69
N ASP A 564 24.28 19.42 16.33
CA ASP A 564 25.64 18.86 16.45
C ASP A 564 26.61 19.33 15.35
N GLY A 565 26.15 20.19 14.43
CA GLY A 565 26.91 20.70 13.29
C GLY A 565 26.81 19.86 12.02
N THR A 566 26.24 18.65 12.09
CA THR A 566 26.05 17.74 10.95
C THR A 566 25.14 18.38 9.91
N ILE A 567 25.52 18.31 8.64
CA ILE A 567 24.63 18.73 7.55
C ILE A 567 23.87 17.48 7.10
N CYS A 568 22.56 17.56 6.98
CA CYS A 568 21.73 16.48 6.48
C CYS A 568 20.83 16.93 5.34
N GLN A 569 20.49 15.98 4.47
CA GLN A 569 19.43 16.14 3.47
C GLN A 569 18.28 15.19 3.80
N TRP A 570 17.06 15.72 3.80
CA TRP A 570 15.87 14.87 3.74
C TRP A 570 15.81 14.23 2.36
N SER A 571 15.91 12.91 2.33
CA SER A 571 16.01 12.13 1.10
C SER A 571 14.77 11.29 0.89
N ILE A 572 14.42 11.07 -0.38
CA ILE A 572 13.32 10.18 -0.78
C ILE A 572 13.78 9.21 -1.86
N ARG A 573 13.13 8.05 -1.92
CA ARG A 573 13.20 7.12 -3.04
C ARG A 573 11.87 6.41 -3.27
N ALA A 574 11.60 6.09 -4.52
CA ALA A 574 10.55 5.14 -4.87
C ALA A 574 11.06 3.72 -4.66
N ARG A 575 10.19 2.87 -4.10
CA ARG A 575 10.42 1.45 -3.85
C ARG A 575 9.29 0.63 -4.45
N THR A 576 9.64 -0.46 -5.11
CA THR A 576 8.71 -1.50 -5.53
C THR A 576 9.06 -2.79 -4.80
N PHE A 577 8.12 -3.27 -3.98
CA PHE A 577 8.22 -4.52 -3.27
C PHE A 577 7.52 -5.61 -4.08
N LYS A 578 8.32 -6.57 -4.56
CA LYS A 578 7.81 -7.79 -5.20
C LYS A 578 6.99 -8.58 -4.18
N GLY A 579 5.76 -8.94 -4.50
CA GLY A 579 4.98 -9.85 -3.64
C GLY A 579 5.75 -11.16 -3.40
N VAL A 580 5.87 -11.58 -2.13
CA VAL A 580 6.61 -12.82 -1.79
C VAL A 580 5.83 -14.07 -2.19
N GLY A 581 4.51 -14.01 -2.18
CA GLY A 581 3.60 -15.09 -2.54
C GLY A 581 2.47 -14.66 -3.47
N ASN A 582 1.39 -15.45 -3.47
CA ASN A 582 0.15 -15.16 -4.19
C ASN A 582 -0.78 -14.31 -3.32
N GLY A 583 -1.55 -13.44 -3.96
CA GLY A 583 -2.63 -12.68 -3.34
C GLY A 583 -2.25 -11.28 -2.86
N ASP A 584 -3.26 -10.59 -2.34
CA ASP A 584 -3.19 -9.22 -1.87
C ASP A 584 -2.28 -9.07 -0.63
N TRP A 585 -1.84 -7.84 -0.39
CA TRP A 585 -1.05 -7.52 0.79
C TRP A 585 -1.93 -7.53 2.04
N PHE A 586 -1.47 -8.21 3.09
CA PHE A 586 -2.18 -8.26 4.37
C PHE A 586 -2.46 -6.87 4.95
N ASN A 587 -1.50 -5.95 4.85
CA ASN A 587 -1.74 -4.57 5.23
C ASN A 587 -0.87 -3.59 4.45
N THR A 588 -1.50 -2.56 3.91
CA THR A 588 -0.88 -1.38 3.31
C THR A 588 -1.33 -0.08 3.98
N MET A 589 -2.16 -0.14 5.04
CA MET A 589 -2.67 1.02 5.74
C MET A 589 -1.98 1.24 7.10
N PRO A 590 -1.36 2.40 7.34
CA PRO A 590 -0.53 2.64 8.52
C PRO A 590 -1.28 2.78 9.85
N LEU A 591 -2.61 2.82 9.83
CA LEU A 591 -3.45 2.88 11.03
C LEU A 591 -3.95 1.52 11.51
N ALA A 592 -3.91 0.49 10.67
CA ALA A 592 -4.43 -0.83 11.03
C ALA A 592 -3.40 -1.66 11.82
N THR A 593 -2.30 -1.98 11.16
CA THR A 593 -1.20 -2.81 11.70
C THR A 593 0.10 -2.45 10.97
N ASP A 594 1.17 -3.21 11.19
CA ASP A 594 2.46 -2.96 10.55
C ASP A 594 2.41 -3.25 9.04
N LEU A 595 3.35 -2.71 8.28
CA LEU A 595 3.42 -2.93 6.84
C LEU A 595 3.97 -4.33 6.58
N LYS A 596 3.11 -5.21 6.05
CA LYS A 596 3.48 -6.61 5.84
C LYS A 596 2.67 -7.24 4.72
N PHE A 597 3.30 -8.15 3.99
CA PHE A 597 2.63 -8.97 2.99
C PHE A 597 1.74 -10.01 3.64
N ASN A 598 2.19 -10.59 4.76
CA ASN A 598 1.44 -11.51 5.61
C ASN A 598 2.03 -11.52 7.03
N ASN A 599 1.63 -12.48 7.86
CA ASN A 599 2.03 -12.52 9.27
C ASN A 599 3.52 -12.77 9.54
N VAL A 600 4.32 -13.14 8.53
CA VAL A 600 5.76 -13.38 8.69
C VAL A 600 6.64 -12.47 7.83
N ASN A 601 6.08 -11.78 6.82
CA ASN A 601 6.85 -10.94 5.90
C ASN A 601 6.61 -9.45 6.13
N PHE A 602 7.33 -8.87 7.08
CA PHE A 602 7.31 -7.44 7.38
C PHE A 602 8.28 -6.70 6.46
N VAL A 603 7.89 -5.51 5.99
CA VAL A 603 8.74 -4.72 5.10
C VAL A 603 9.85 -4.04 5.91
N LYS A 604 11.10 -4.26 5.48
CA LYS A 604 12.29 -3.69 6.11
C LYS A 604 12.63 -2.31 5.52
N PRO A 605 13.05 -1.34 6.36
CA PRO A 605 13.61 -0.10 5.87
C PRO A 605 15.04 -0.32 5.39
N GLN A 606 15.45 0.47 4.39
CA GLN A 606 16.86 0.52 3.97
C GLN A 606 17.51 1.85 4.37
N GLY A 607 16.75 2.95 4.40
CA GLY A 607 17.24 4.30 4.69
C GLY A 607 18.58 4.61 4.01
N ILE A 608 19.57 5.01 4.81
CA ILE A 608 20.92 5.43 4.37
C ILE A 608 21.81 4.29 3.87
N LYS A 609 21.41 3.03 4.03
CA LYS A 609 22.22 1.85 3.66
C LYS A 609 22.30 1.70 2.15
N ASP A 610 23.47 1.28 1.67
CA ASP A 610 23.74 0.98 0.27
C ASP A 610 22.91 -0.16 -0.30
N GLY A 611 22.41 -1.04 0.55
CA GLY A 611 21.56 -2.15 0.20
C GLY A 611 21.06 -2.83 1.47
N ILE A 612 20.15 -3.77 1.28
CA ILE A 612 19.67 -4.68 2.32
C ILE A 612 19.70 -6.09 1.75
N GLU A 613 19.94 -7.08 2.60
CA GLU A 613 20.00 -8.49 2.20
C GLU A 613 18.65 -9.00 1.68
N SER A 614 17.55 -8.53 2.28
CA SER A 614 16.20 -8.82 1.84
C SER A 614 15.24 -7.69 2.21
N PRO A 615 14.27 -7.34 1.33
CA PRO A 615 13.24 -6.37 1.62
C PRO A 615 12.22 -6.82 2.68
N PHE A 616 12.24 -8.11 3.07
CA PHE A 616 11.31 -8.67 4.05
C PHE A 616 12.04 -9.32 5.25
N GLY A 617 11.35 -9.43 6.38
CA GLY A 617 11.76 -10.33 7.47
C GLY A 617 10.68 -10.57 8.51
N GLU A 618 10.94 -11.55 9.38
CA GLU A 618 10.05 -11.93 10.48
C GLU A 618 10.02 -10.90 11.61
N HIS A 619 8.88 -10.82 12.29
CA HIS A 619 8.74 -10.06 13.53
C HIS A 619 9.66 -10.64 14.62
N ASN A 620 10.53 -9.83 15.21
CA ASN A 620 11.44 -10.17 16.32
C ASN A 620 12.57 -11.19 16.02
N LYS A 621 12.79 -11.65 14.77
CA LYS A 621 14.00 -12.41 14.43
C LYS A 621 15.03 -11.52 13.71
N GLY A 622 15.99 -10.98 14.47
CA GLY A 622 17.22 -10.41 13.92
C GLY A 622 17.52 -8.96 14.32
N SER A 623 18.62 -8.45 13.78
CA SER A 623 19.21 -7.14 14.10
C SER A 623 18.66 -5.97 13.27
N SER A 624 17.60 -6.15 12.47
CA SER A 624 17.07 -5.12 11.56
C SER A 624 15.60 -4.78 11.83
N GLY A 625 15.29 -3.48 11.83
CA GLY A 625 13.94 -2.95 12.02
C GLY A 625 12.94 -3.26 10.90
N TYR A 626 11.69 -2.82 11.08
CA TYR A 626 10.61 -2.89 10.08
C TYR A 626 9.76 -1.60 10.09
N PHE A 627 8.91 -1.44 9.07
CA PHE A 627 7.94 -0.34 9.01
C PHE A 627 6.69 -0.67 9.84
N ALA A 628 6.60 -0.04 11.02
CA ALA A 628 5.49 -0.23 11.94
C ALA A 628 4.35 0.76 11.71
N LYS A 629 3.16 0.39 12.21
CA LYS A 629 2.00 1.28 12.23
C LYS A 629 2.32 2.61 12.93
N SER A 630 1.61 3.67 12.54
CA SER A 630 1.88 5.03 13.02
C SER A 630 1.81 5.15 14.55
N SER A 631 0.91 4.42 15.22
CA SER A 631 0.76 4.46 16.69
C SER A 631 1.99 3.97 17.46
N ASN A 632 2.86 3.18 16.82
CA ASN A 632 4.06 2.61 17.44
C ASN A 632 5.28 3.55 17.32
N VAL A 633 5.19 4.58 16.47
CA VAL A 633 6.28 5.49 16.15
C VAL A 633 6.07 6.77 16.96
N LYS A 634 6.93 7.06 17.93
CA LYS A 634 6.78 8.20 18.87
C LYS A 634 7.01 9.59 18.24
N PHE A 635 6.95 9.73 16.91
CA PHE A 635 7.15 10.98 16.17
C PHE A 635 5.80 11.51 15.65
N ASN A 636 5.73 12.82 15.43
CA ASN A 636 4.70 13.53 14.64
C ASN A 636 4.70 13.11 13.15
N GLY A 637 4.84 11.81 12.82
CA GLY A 637 4.70 11.30 11.46
C GLY A 637 3.29 11.52 10.88
N GLY A 638 2.32 11.81 11.76
CA GLY A 638 0.92 11.98 11.44
C GLY A 638 0.26 10.66 11.05
N ALA A 639 -1.05 10.71 10.82
CA ALA A 639 -1.74 9.64 10.13
C ALA A 639 -1.15 9.44 8.71
N GLY A 640 -1.37 8.28 8.11
CA GLY A 640 -1.05 8.05 6.69
C GLY A 640 0.37 7.63 6.31
N VAL A 641 1.30 7.46 7.27
CA VAL A 641 2.64 6.93 6.97
C VAL A 641 3.08 5.85 7.97
N PHE A 642 3.89 4.89 7.50
CA PHE A 642 4.58 3.95 8.37
C PHE A 642 5.94 4.51 8.81
N GLY A 643 6.39 4.21 10.02
CA GLY A 643 7.71 4.63 10.50
C GLY A 643 8.60 3.44 10.84
N ALA A 644 9.90 3.60 10.59
CA ALA A 644 10.90 2.59 10.89
C ALA A 644 11.16 2.53 12.41
N ILE A 645 11.09 1.32 12.95
CA ILE A 645 11.40 1.05 14.37
C ILE A 645 12.55 0.06 14.50
N ASN A 646 13.24 0.09 15.63
CA ASN A 646 14.33 -0.84 15.91
C ASN A 646 13.82 -2.28 16.11
N PRO A 647 14.71 -3.29 16.04
CA PRO A 647 14.31 -4.69 16.11
C PRO A 647 13.72 -5.12 17.46
N SER A 648 14.03 -4.39 18.54
CA SER A 648 13.47 -4.64 19.87
C SER A 648 12.11 -3.95 20.09
N ASN A 649 11.60 -3.25 19.09
CA ASN A 649 10.34 -2.51 19.15
C ASN A 649 10.29 -1.48 20.31
N THR A 650 11.45 -0.92 20.68
CA THR A 650 11.59 0.00 21.83
C THR A 650 11.75 1.46 21.42
N GLY A 651 11.99 1.74 20.13
CA GLY A 651 12.18 3.10 19.63
C GLY A 651 12.73 3.12 18.20
N TYR A 652 13.23 4.28 17.78
CA TYR A 652 13.70 4.50 16.41
C TYR A 652 14.97 3.72 16.06
N ASP A 653 15.07 3.31 14.81
CA ASP A 653 16.30 2.73 14.27
C ASP A 653 17.25 3.82 13.76
N LYS A 654 18.16 4.28 14.65
CA LYS A 654 19.19 5.27 14.31
C LYS A 654 20.28 4.73 13.38
N THR A 655 20.30 3.42 13.08
CA THR A 655 21.25 2.82 12.12
C THR A 655 20.78 2.97 10.67
N ILE A 656 19.50 3.32 10.49
CA ILE A 656 18.84 3.42 9.18
C ILE A 656 18.71 4.86 8.72
N ALA A 657 18.61 5.83 9.64
CA ALA A 657 18.53 7.25 9.31
C ALA A 657 19.06 8.12 10.45
N TYR A 658 19.44 9.37 10.13
CA TYR A 658 19.83 10.35 11.14
C TYR A 658 18.66 10.59 12.11
N ASN A 659 18.93 10.46 13.41
CA ASN A 659 17.92 10.43 14.49
C ASN A 659 16.79 9.41 14.31
N GLY A 660 16.95 8.43 13.42
CA GLY A 660 15.94 7.41 13.10
C GLY A 660 14.72 7.94 12.35
N LEU A 661 14.84 9.11 11.70
CA LEU A 661 13.80 9.68 10.85
C LEU A 661 13.72 8.91 9.52
N CYS A 662 12.98 7.80 9.48
CA CYS A 662 12.75 7.00 8.29
C CYS A 662 11.30 6.52 8.23
N PHE A 663 10.65 6.72 7.09
CA PHE A 663 9.23 6.54 6.89
C PHE A 663 8.92 5.95 5.51
N LEU A 664 7.72 5.38 5.37
CA LEU A 664 7.25 4.83 4.09
C LEU A 664 5.78 5.16 3.86
N LEU A 665 5.52 5.79 2.70
CA LEU A 665 4.19 6.18 2.20
C LEU A 665 3.79 5.27 1.01
N PRO A 666 2.80 4.39 1.17
CA PRO A 666 2.27 3.57 0.07
C PRO A 666 1.69 4.40 -1.07
N ILE A 667 1.88 3.94 -2.31
CA ILE A 667 1.37 4.58 -3.53
C ILE A 667 0.28 3.74 -4.19
N CYS A 668 0.56 2.47 -4.46
CA CYS A 668 -0.41 1.58 -5.12
C CYS A 668 -0.03 0.11 -4.99
N THR A 669 -1.00 -0.78 -5.19
CA THR A 669 -0.75 -2.20 -5.49
C THR A 669 -1.07 -2.53 -6.94
N VAL A 670 -0.41 -3.56 -7.48
CA VAL A 670 -0.62 -4.03 -8.85
C VAL A 670 -0.73 -5.57 -8.86
N PRO A 671 -1.91 -6.16 -9.11
CA PRO A 671 -2.03 -7.59 -9.37
C PRO A 671 -1.37 -7.94 -10.70
N ARG A 672 -0.19 -8.58 -10.67
CA ARG A 672 0.64 -8.80 -11.85
C ARG A 672 0.14 -9.95 -12.69
N LEU A 673 -0.04 -9.71 -13.99
CA LEU A 673 -0.12 -10.77 -14.98
C LEU A 673 1.23 -11.53 -15.05
N ASN A 674 1.21 -12.78 -15.51
CA ASN A 674 2.37 -13.66 -15.55
C ASN A 674 2.70 -14.15 -16.98
N GLN A 675 3.90 -14.71 -17.13
CA GLN A 675 4.46 -15.11 -18.42
C GLN A 675 3.92 -16.45 -18.94
N GLY A 676 3.21 -17.22 -18.10
CA GLY A 676 2.60 -18.48 -18.52
C GLY A 676 1.45 -18.26 -19.51
N ALA A 677 0.99 -19.34 -20.15
CA ALA A 677 -0.13 -19.29 -21.07
C ALA A 677 -1.46 -19.03 -20.36
N ASP A 678 -2.34 -18.27 -21.00
CA ASP A 678 -3.68 -17.97 -20.50
C ASP A 678 -4.56 -19.22 -20.43
N HIS A 679 -5.23 -19.48 -19.31
CA HIS A 679 -6.28 -20.50 -19.24
C HIS A 679 -7.29 -20.12 -18.16
N PRO A 680 -8.62 -20.23 -18.42
CA PRO A 680 -9.66 -19.75 -17.50
C PRO A 680 -9.60 -20.36 -16.10
N SER A 681 -9.08 -21.59 -16.00
CA SER A 681 -9.02 -22.35 -14.73
C SER A 681 -7.63 -22.69 -14.23
N LEU A 682 -6.62 -22.70 -15.10
CA LEU A 682 -5.28 -23.22 -14.76
C LEU A 682 -4.29 -22.09 -14.56
N ASN A 683 -4.45 -20.99 -15.27
CA ASN A 683 -3.64 -19.80 -15.12
C ASN A 683 -4.41 -18.54 -15.57
N PRO A 684 -5.37 -18.08 -14.77
CA PRO A 684 -6.17 -16.90 -15.10
C PRO A 684 -5.35 -15.61 -15.24
N MET A 685 -4.09 -15.61 -14.79
CA MET A 685 -3.16 -14.48 -14.87
C MET A 685 -2.18 -14.57 -16.07
N GLY A 686 -2.21 -15.67 -16.84
CA GLY A 686 -1.24 -15.95 -17.91
C GLY A 686 -1.46 -15.17 -19.21
N THR A 687 -0.39 -14.70 -19.84
CA THR A 687 -0.47 -13.86 -21.05
C THR A 687 0.00 -14.52 -22.34
N ALA A 688 0.79 -15.59 -22.22
CA ALA A 688 1.34 -16.28 -23.37
C ALA A 688 0.28 -17.11 -24.10
N GLY A 689 0.64 -17.55 -25.31
CA GLY A 689 -0.15 -18.52 -26.06
C GLY A 689 0.24 -19.95 -25.76
N TRP A 690 -0.63 -20.87 -26.15
CA TRP A 690 -0.38 -22.30 -26.13
C TRP A 690 0.29 -22.77 -27.42
N ARG A 691 1.19 -23.75 -27.31
CA ARG A 691 1.71 -24.50 -28.46
C ARG A 691 1.01 -25.85 -28.57
N ARG A 692 0.78 -26.28 -29.81
CA ARG A 692 0.26 -27.62 -30.10
C ARG A 692 1.39 -28.64 -30.01
N GLY A 693 1.05 -29.84 -29.53
CA GLY A 693 1.95 -30.99 -29.48
C GLY A 693 2.04 -31.76 -30.81
N ASP A 694 1.83 -31.09 -31.93
CA ASP A 694 1.86 -31.67 -33.29
C ASP A 694 3.08 -31.19 -34.10
N GLY A 695 4.00 -30.45 -33.47
CA GLY A 695 5.17 -29.88 -34.09
C GLY A 695 4.96 -28.49 -34.73
N ASP A 696 3.77 -27.89 -34.61
CA ASP A 696 3.52 -26.52 -35.06
C ASP A 696 4.30 -25.48 -34.23
N SER A 697 4.84 -24.48 -34.94
CA SER A 697 5.61 -23.38 -34.35
C SER A 697 4.72 -22.21 -33.88
N ASN A 698 3.44 -22.19 -34.27
CA ASN A 698 2.49 -21.14 -33.93
C ASN A 698 2.01 -21.19 -32.48
N THR A 699 1.50 -20.06 -31.99
CA THR A 699 0.86 -19.95 -30.68
C THR A 699 -0.64 -19.66 -30.80
N TYR A 700 -1.40 -20.28 -29.91
CA TYR A 700 -2.85 -20.34 -29.95
C TYR A 700 -3.47 -19.89 -28.62
N THR A 701 -4.76 -19.58 -28.64
CA THR A 701 -5.57 -19.45 -27.43
C THR A 701 -5.78 -20.82 -26.79
N TRP A 702 -6.18 -20.86 -25.52
CA TRP A 702 -6.42 -22.12 -24.80
C TRP A 702 -7.44 -23.03 -25.47
N TRP A 703 -8.46 -22.47 -26.13
CA TRP A 703 -9.49 -23.26 -26.79
C TRP A 703 -9.07 -23.71 -28.20
N GLY A 704 -8.09 -23.04 -28.82
CA GLY A 704 -7.56 -23.39 -30.15
C GLY A 704 -6.65 -24.63 -30.15
N VAL A 705 -6.40 -25.20 -28.98
CA VAL A 705 -5.54 -26.37 -28.74
C VAL A 705 -6.23 -27.42 -27.87
N SER A 706 -7.57 -27.44 -27.80
CA SER A 706 -8.34 -28.33 -26.91
C SER A 706 -8.11 -29.82 -27.14
N SER A 707 -7.57 -30.23 -28.30
CA SER A 707 -7.11 -31.60 -28.56
C SER A 707 -5.75 -31.95 -27.94
N HIS A 708 -5.03 -30.98 -27.35
CA HIS A 708 -3.67 -31.13 -26.84
C HIS A 708 -3.52 -30.62 -25.39
N LEU A 709 -3.99 -31.46 -24.45
CA LEU A 709 -3.51 -31.63 -23.07
C LEU A 709 -3.13 -30.38 -22.25
N GLN A 710 -4.05 -29.45 -22.00
CA GLN A 710 -3.93 -28.55 -20.83
C GLN A 710 -4.40 -29.28 -19.58
N LYS A 711 -3.47 -29.91 -18.87
CA LYS A 711 -3.82 -30.84 -17.76
C LYS A 711 -3.69 -30.20 -16.38
N THR A 712 -2.70 -29.32 -16.23
CA THR A 712 -2.31 -28.74 -14.95
C THR A 712 -1.81 -27.31 -15.11
N SER A 713 -1.80 -26.55 -14.02
CA SER A 713 -1.25 -25.19 -14.00
C SER A 713 0.24 -25.14 -14.39
N LYS A 714 1.01 -26.18 -14.09
CA LYS A 714 2.40 -26.33 -14.55
C LYS A 714 2.53 -26.25 -16.08
N ASP A 715 1.60 -26.87 -16.81
CA ASP A 715 1.66 -26.93 -18.28
C ASP A 715 1.53 -25.54 -18.91
N CYS A 716 0.92 -24.58 -18.20
CA CYS A 716 0.85 -23.18 -18.62
C CYS A 716 2.24 -22.53 -18.66
N PHE A 717 3.20 -22.99 -17.86
CA PHE A 717 4.55 -22.41 -17.75
C PHE A 717 5.64 -23.27 -18.41
N LYS A 718 5.32 -24.48 -18.88
CA LYS A 718 6.29 -25.37 -19.54
C LYS A 718 6.59 -24.87 -20.96
N TYR A 719 7.69 -24.14 -21.12
CA TYR A 719 8.12 -23.67 -22.44
C TYR A 719 8.74 -24.80 -23.26
N LEU A 720 8.07 -25.15 -24.36
CA LEU A 720 8.51 -26.24 -25.22
C LEU A 720 9.34 -25.71 -26.42
N PRO A 721 10.47 -26.39 -26.75
CA PRO A 721 11.24 -26.08 -27.95
C PRO A 721 10.40 -26.33 -29.22
N SER A 722 10.80 -25.71 -30.33
CA SER A 722 10.14 -25.90 -31.63
C SER A 722 10.14 -27.39 -32.02
N GLY A 723 9.00 -27.93 -32.45
CA GLY A 723 8.86 -29.34 -32.84
C GLY A 723 8.54 -30.34 -31.72
N SER A 724 8.28 -29.88 -30.49
CA SER A 724 7.84 -30.77 -29.40
C SER A 724 6.48 -31.42 -29.68
N GLN A 725 6.34 -32.70 -29.33
CA GLN A 725 5.07 -33.44 -29.45
C GLN A 725 4.18 -33.40 -28.20
N GLU A 726 4.56 -32.58 -27.20
CA GLU A 726 3.70 -32.31 -26.04
C GLU A 726 3.07 -30.91 -26.18
N GLY A 727 1.85 -30.72 -25.65
CA GLY A 727 1.24 -29.39 -25.54
C GLY A 727 1.75 -28.65 -24.30
N GLY A 728 1.88 -27.32 -24.39
CA GLY A 728 2.35 -26.50 -23.25
C GLY A 728 2.38 -25.00 -23.54
N GLY A 729 2.83 -24.23 -22.55
CA GLY A 729 3.06 -22.80 -22.67
C GLY A 729 4.04 -22.45 -23.80
N GLY A 730 3.67 -21.51 -24.65
CA GLY A 730 4.50 -21.03 -25.74
C GLY A 730 5.61 -20.12 -25.23
N ASN A 731 6.85 -20.36 -25.68
CA ASN A 731 8.03 -19.55 -25.32
C ASN A 731 7.99 -18.11 -25.86
N TRP A 732 6.99 -17.78 -26.70
CA TRP A 732 6.90 -16.52 -27.43
C TRP A 732 5.46 -15.98 -27.39
N GLY A 733 5.25 -14.85 -26.72
CA GLY A 733 3.95 -14.17 -26.69
C GLY A 733 3.64 -13.55 -25.34
N GLY A 734 2.61 -12.71 -25.30
CA GLY A 734 2.13 -12.12 -24.04
C GLY A 734 2.95 -10.94 -23.50
N GLN A 735 4.03 -10.53 -24.17
CA GLN A 735 4.73 -9.27 -23.89
C GLN A 735 4.41 -8.20 -24.95
N ILE A 736 4.57 -6.92 -24.59
CA ILE A 736 4.43 -5.79 -25.51
C ILE A 736 5.29 -6.02 -26.76
N GLY A 737 4.72 -5.76 -27.94
CA GLY A 737 5.38 -6.00 -29.23
C GLY A 737 5.13 -7.40 -29.82
N HIS A 738 4.50 -8.30 -29.07
CA HIS A 738 4.04 -9.59 -29.56
C HIS A 738 2.51 -9.69 -29.51
N SER A 739 1.93 -10.75 -30.08
CA SER A 739 0.48 -11.00 -29.96
C SER A 739 0.15 -11.55 -28.56
N PRO A 740 -0.72 -10.89 -27.78
CA PRO A 740 -1.29 -11.48 -26.57
C PRO A 740 -2.30 -12.57 -26.98
N LYS A 741 -2.43 -13.63 -26.17
CA LYS A 741 -3.43 -14.69 -26.40
C LYS A 741 -4.53 -14.72 -25.34
N ARG A 742 -4.49 -13.76 -24.41
CA ARG A 742 -5.59 -13.47 -23.48
C ARG A 742 -6.77 -12.81 -24.21
N PRO A 743 -8.02 -13.06 -23.78
CA PRO A 743 -9.19 -12.45 -24.39
C PRO A 743 -9.23 -10.90 -24.34
N ASP A 744 -8.67 -10.27 -23.31
CA ASP A 744 -8.58 -8.80 -23.17
C ASP A 744 -7.40 -8.18 -23.93
N GLY A 745 -6.55 -8.99 -24.55
CA GLY A 745 -5.35 -8.53 -25.24
C GLY A 745 -4.29 -7.90 -24.33
N ARG A 746 -4.26 -8.25 -23.04
CA ARG A 746 -3.27 -7.70 -22.09
C ARG A 746 -1.91 -8.42 -22.12
N PHE A 747 -0.87 -7.71 -21.71
CA PHE A 747 0.54 -8.12 -21.68
C PHE A 747 1.09 -8.19 -20.25
N HIS A 748 2.00 -9.13 -19.96
CA HIS A 748 2.54 -9.30 -18.59
C HIS A 748 3.56 -8.24 -18.20
N ASN A 749 4.22 -7.63 -19.20
CA ASN A 749 5.21 -6.57 -19.01
C ASN A 749 4.62 -5.16 -19.23
N ALA A 750 3.29 -5.03 -19.21
CA ALA A 750 2.59 -3.76 -19.16
C ALA A 750 1.98 -3.56 -17.76
N ILE A 751 1.93 -2.32 -17.30
CA ILE A 751 1.15 -1.92 -16.11
C ILE A 751 -0.05 -1.14 -16.62
N TYR A 752 -1.25 -1.66 -16.40
CA TYR A 752 -2.51 -1.11 -16.91
C TYR A 752 -3.12 -0.09 -15.95
N ALA A 753 -4.08 0.68 -16.44
CA ALA A 753 -4.78 1.64 -15.58
C ALA A 753 -5.71 0.96 -14.56
N ASP A 754 -6.23 -0.22 -14.88
CA ASP A 754 -7.36 -0.85 -14.19
C ASP A 754 -7.30 -2.39 -14.31
N GLY A 755 -8.13 -3.11 -13.54
CA GLY A 755 -8.28 -4.57 -13.64
C GLY A 755 -7.01 -5.39 -13.36
N LEU A 756 -6.96 -6.62 -13.90
CA LEU A 756 -5.80 -7.51 -13.78
C LEU A 756 -4.60 -6.99 -14.57
N GLY A 757 -3.44 -6.88 -13.92
CA GLY A 757 -2.28 -6.14 -14.44
C GLY A 757 -2.38 -4.63 -14.24
N GLY A 758 -3.44 -4.14 -13.59
CA GLY A 758 -3.72 -2.72 -13.39
C GLY A 758 -3.40 -2.18 -12.00
N VAL A 759 -3.71 -0.90 -11.78
CA VAL A 759 -3.33 -0.19 -10.56
C VAL A 759 -4.51 -0.03 -9.60
N ASN A 760 -4.32 -0.46 -8.36
CA ASN A 760 -5.14 -0.07 -7.21
C ASN A 760 -4.45 1.13 -6.53
N ASP A 761 -4.95 2.34 -6.76
CA ASP A 761 -4.37 3.59 -6.25
C ASP A 761 -4.63 3.75 -4.74
N LEU A 762 -3.58 3.85 -3.94
CA LEU A 762 -3.65 3.99 -2.48
C LEU A 762 -3.37 5.43 -2.02
N ARG A 763 -3.12 6.37 -2.94
CA ARG A 763 -2.74 7.74 -2.60
C ARG A 763 -3.93 8.49 -2.01
N LEU A 764 -3.69 9.18 -0.89
CA LEU A 764 -4.62 10.12 -0.27
C LEU A 764 -4.01 11.52 -0.19
N SER A 765 -4.87 12.55 -0.21
CA SER A 765 -4.39 13.91 -0.03
C SER A 765 -3.93 14.15 1.40
N ALA A 766 -2.84 14.89 1.60
CA ALA A 766 -2.39 15.35 2.91
C ALA A 766 -3.33 16.41 3.52
N HIS A 767 -4.15 17.06 2.68
CA HIS A 767 -5.10 18.06 3.13
C HIS A 767 -6.27 17.41 3.87
N LYS A 768 -6.77 18.11 4.89
CA LYS A 768 -8.03 17.78 5.55
C LYS A 768 -9.17 17.78 4.54
N VAL A 769 -10.01 16.76 4.58
CA VAL A 769 -11.21 16.66 3.76
C VAL A 769 -12.19 17.79 4.11
N THR A 770 -12.70 18.45 3.08
CA THR A 770 -13.68 19.52 3.19
C THR A 770 -15.07 19.07 2.74
N ALA A 771 -16.12 19.86 3.04
CA ALA A 771 -17.47 19.59 2.55
C ALA A 771 -17.55 19.54 1.01
N GLU A 772 -16.70 20.31 0.31
CA GLU A 772 -16.60 20.33 -1.15
C GLU A 772 -16.02 19.02 -1.70
N ASP A 773 -15.09 18.39 -0.97
CA ASP A 773 -14.52 17.10 -1.36
C ASP A 773 -15.55 15.98 -1.27
N TYR A 774 -16.38 15.96 -0.22
CA TYR A 774 -17.52 15.03 -0.12
C TYR A 774 -18.48 15.21 -1.31
N ALA A 775 -18.88 16.45 -1.60
CA ALA A 775 -19.79 16.73 -2.72
C ALA A 775 -19.19 16.33 -4.08
N ARG A 776 -17.87 16.54 -4.28
CA ARG A 776 -17.16 16.14 -5.49
C ARG A 776 -17.11 14.63 -5.64
N VAL A 777 -16.86 13.90 -4.55
CA VAL A 777 -16.83 12.42 -4.57
C VAL A 777 -18.22 11.86 -4.81
N ASP A 778 -19.25 12.35 -4.12
CA ASP A 778 -20.64 11.96 -4.36
C ASP A 778 -21.04 12.16 -5.84
N ALA A 779 -20.69 13.32 -6.41
CA ALA A 779 -20.91 13.58 -7.84
C ALA A 779 -20.17 12.59 -8.74
N LYS A 780 -18.92 12.21 -8.43
CA LYS A 780 -18.17 11.19 -9.19
C LYS A 780 -18.80 9.80 -9.08
N VAL A 781 -19.35 9.44 -7.91
CA VAL A 781 -20.02 8.16 -7.68
C VAL A 781 -21.29 8.10 -8.52
N LYS A 782 -22.17 9.11 -8.40
CA LYS A 782 -23.40 9.25 -9.19
C LYS A 782 -23.12 9.34 -10.70
N ALA A 783 -21.97 9.90 -11.11
CA ALA A 783 -21.53 9.94 -12.50
C ALA A 783 -20.78 8.67 -12.97
N GLY A 784 -20.63 7.64 -12.12
CA GLY A 784 -19.97 6.39 -12.50
C GLY A 784 -18.49 6.53 -12.83
N THR A 785 -17.81 7.56 -12.30
CA THR A 785 -16.37 7.82 -12.54
C THR A 785 -15.50 7.60 -11.31
N TYR A 786 -16.11 7.43 -10.14
CA TYR A 786 -15.40 6.95 -8.95
C TYR A 786 -15.06 5.46 -9.14
N ARG A 787 -13.78 5.08 -9.02
CA ARG A 787 -13.27 3.79 -9.50
C ARG A 787 -13.77 2.55 -8.76
N GLY A 788 -14.08 2.68 -7.48
CA GLY A 788 -14.35 1.52 -6.64
C GLY A 788 -13.17 0.56 -6.50
N ALA A 789 -13.39 -0.49 -5.72
CA ALA A 789 -12.42 -1.56 -5.49
C ALA A 789 -13.19 -2.80 -5.04
N GLU A 790 -12.93 -3.96 -5.63
CA GLU A 790 -13.55 -5.21 -5.19
C GLU A 790 -12.61 -6.40 -5.36
N LYS A 791 -12.80 -7.42 -4.51
CA LYS A 791 -12.15 -8.72 -4.68
C LYS A 791 -12.79 -9.47 -5.84
N LEU A 792 -11.97 -10.09 -6.68
CA LEU A 792 -12.44 -11.00 -7.71
C LEU A 792 -13.12 -12.21 -7.07
N LYS A 793 -13.96 -12.89 -7.86
CA LYS A 793 -14.69 -14.08 -7.41
C LYS A 793 -14.17 -15.32 -8.10
N LEU A 794 -13.97 -16.39 -7.35
CA LEU A 794 -13.66 -17.72 -7.84
C LEU A 794 -14.93 -18.57 -7.80
N ILE A 795 -15.35 -19.08 -8.96
CA ILE A 795 -16.48 -19.99 -9.07
C ILE A 795 -15.99 -21.43 -9.09
N ARG A 796 -16.68 -22.32 -8.37
CA ARG A 796 -16.49 -23.77 -8.42
C ARG A 796 -17.84 -24.47 -8.43
N ILE A 797 -17.94 -25.58 -9.16
CA ILE A 797 -19.15 -26.41 -9.18
C ILE A 797 -18.80 -27.79 -8.66
N SER A 798 -19.68 -28.33 -7.82
CA SER A 798 -19.57 -29.70 -7.33
C SER A 798 -20.89 -30.45 -7.50
N GLN A 799 -20.79 -31.75 -7.72
CA GLN A 799 -21.91 -32.68 -7.75
C GLN A 799 -21.96 -33.49 -6.45
N ASN A 800 -23.16 -33.79 -5.96
CA ASN A 800 -23.33 -34.66 -4.80
C ASN A 800 -22.75 -36.07 -5.03
N PRO A 801 -21.76 -36.54 -4.24
CA PRO A 801 -21.07 -37.78 -4.56
C PRO A 801 -21.80 -39.07 -4.15
N THR A 802 -22.78 -39.08 -3.23
CA THR A 802 -23.52 -40.34 -2.94
C THR A 802 -24.80 -40.17 -2.09
N LEU A 803 -25.92 -40.73 -2.57
CA LEU A 803 -27.11 -41.08 -1.78
C LEU A 803 -26.79 -42.31 -0.92
N ASN A 804 -26.49 -42.13 0.37
CA ASN A 804 -26.65 -43.22 1.32
C ASN A 804 -27.22 -42.67 2.64
N THR A 805 -28.43 -43.15 2.95
CA THR A 805 -29.20 -42.96 4.19
C THR A 805 -29.99 -41.66 4.37
N VAL A 806 -31.30 -41.86 4.58
CA VAL A 806 -32.33 -40.88 4.88
C VAL A 806 -32.07 -40.30 6.29
N SER A 807 -31.17 -39.32 6.38
CA SER A 807 -31.10 -38.43 7.54
C SER A 807 -32.08 -37.28 7.32
N THR A 808 -32.86 -36.91 8.33
CA THR A 808 -33.77 -35.76 8.29
C THR A 808 -33.06 -34.40 8.18
N THR A 809 -31.72 -34.37 8.22
CA THR A 809 -30.86 -33.20 8.00
C THR A 809 -29.94 -33.41 6.78
N PRO A 810 -29.92 -32.51 5.78
CA PRO A 810 -29.02 -32.59 4.63
C PRO A 810 -27.56 -32.30 5.01
N TYR A 811 -26.65 -33.10 4.45
CA TYR A 811 -25.20 -32.96 4.53
C TYR A 811 -24.64 -33.01 3.10
N TRP A 812 -23.68 -32.15 2.77
CA TRP A 812 -23.11 -32.05 1.44
C TRP A 812 -21.60 -32.28 1.47
N PHE A 813 -21.10 -33.05 0.51
CA PHE A 813 -19.70 -33.43 0.39
C PHE A 813 -19.11 -32.81 -0.88
N LEU A 814 -17.92 -32.22 -0.78
CA LEU A 814 -17.06 -31.90 -1.91
C LEU A 814 -16.03 -33.04 -2.03
N ASP A 815 -15.86 -33.62 -3.22
CA ASP A 815 -14.74 -34.51 -3.59
C ASP A 815 -14.38 -35.67 -2.64
N ASN A 816 -15.38 -36.39 -2.09
CA ASN A 816 -15.20 -37.54 -1.19
C ASN A 816 -14.35 -37.30 0.08
N LYS A 817 -14.02 -36.03 0.42
CA LYS A 817 -13.63 -35.54 1.76
C LYS A 817 -13.76 -34.00 1.80
N PHE A 818 -14.39 -33.50 2.87
CA PHE A 818 -14.12 -32.24 3.59
C PHE A 818 -13.66 -31.01 2.80
N VAL A 819 -14.50 -29.96 2.80
CA VAL A 819 -14.17 -28.60 2.32
C VAL A 819 -13.05 -27.98 3.15
N GLY A 820 -11.82 -28.38 2.87
CA GLY A 820 -10.62 -27.61 3.15
C GLY A 820 -10.30 -26.77 1.94
N LEU A 821 -11.04 -25.68 1.73
CA LEU A 821 -10.51 -24.59 0.92
C LEU A 821 -9.38 -23.97 1.75
N VAL A 822 -8.15 -24.26 1.33
CA VAL A 822 -6.95 -23.67 1.93
C VAL A 822 -7.00 -22.17 1.68
N ASP A 823 -6.84 -21.43 2.78
CA ASP A 823 -6.81 -19.97 2.93
C ASP A 823 -8.15 -19.22 2.83
N ASN A 824 -8.76 -19.01 4.02
CA ASN A 824 -9.50 -17.81 4.45
C ASN A 824 -10.63 -17.22 3.58
N GLY A 825 -11.02 -17.85 2.48
CA GLY A 825 -12.10 -17.39 1.63
C GLY A 825 -13.46 -17.68 2.25
N GLU A 826 -14.07 -16.68 2.87
CA GLU A 826 -15.48 -16.80 3.27
C GLU A 826 -16.35 -16.86 2.00
N PHE A 827 -17.37 -17.73 2.01
CA PHE A 827 -18.34 -17.79 0.92
C PHE A 827 -19.07 -16.45 0.81
N THR A 828 -19.13 -15.89 -0.40
CA THR A 828 -19.96 -14.72 -0.66
C THR A 828 -21.38 -15.11 -1.04
N LYS A 829 -21.53 -16.22 -1.78
CA LYS A 829 -22.81 -16.77 -2.20
C LYS A 829 -22.73 -18.27 -2.47
N VAL A 830 -23.83 -18.98 -2.26
CA VAL A 830 -23.97 -20.39 -2.63
C VAL A 830 -25.27 -20.58 -3.41
N HIS A 831 -25.20 -21.34 -4.50
CA HIS A 831 -26.37 -21.78 -5.25
C HIS A 831 -26.52 -23.30 -5.19
N ILE A 832 -27.73 -23.77 -4.90
CA ILE A 832 -28.14 -25.17 -4.99
C ILE A 832 -28.99 -25.32 -6.24
N VAL A 833 -28.68 -26.29 -7.08
CA VAL A 833 -29.36 -26.51 -8.37
C VAL A 833 -29.85 -27.95 -8.45
N ASP A 834 -31.17 -28.13 -8.57
CA ASP A 834 -31.83 -29.43 -8.78
C ASP A 834 -32.66 -29.38 -10.07
N GLY A 835 -32.23 -30.16 -11.08
CA GLY A 835 -32.75 -30.05 -12.44
C GLY A 835 -32.61 -28.63 -12.99
N ASN A 836 -33.73 -27.90 -13.09
CA ASN A 836 -33.79 -26.50 -13.55
C ASN A 836 -34.06 -25.48 -12.43
N THR A 837 -34.19 -25.92 -11.18
CA THR A 837 -34.50 -25.04 -10.06
C THR A 837 -33.21 -24.56 -9.40
N VAL A 838 -33.00 -23.24 -9.36
CA VAL A 838 -31.83 -22.61 -8.70
C VAL A 838 -32.28 -21.94 -7.41
N ILE A 839 -31.65 -22.30 -6.30
CA ILE A 839 -31.90 -21.73 -4.97
C ILE A 839 -30.61 -21.08 -4.49
N ALA A 840 -30.65 -19.77 -4.21
CA ALA A 840 -29.47 -19.02 -3.79
C ALA A 840 -29.58 -18.64 -2.31
N SER A 841 -28.47 -18.76 -1.58
CA SER A 841 -28.29 -18.13 -0.27
C SER A 841 -27.51 -16.83 -0.45
N LEU A 842 -28.10 -15.70 -0.08
CA LEU A 842 -27.45 -14.39 -0.13
C LEU A 842 -26.70 -14.10 1.18
N GLN A 843 -25.40 -13.84 1.05
CA GLN A 843 -24.52 -13.16 2.02
C GLN A 843 -24.22 -13.79 3.39
N ARG A 844 -22.97 -13.50 3.82
CA ARG A 844 -22.37 -13.73 5.14
C ARG A 844 -23.33 -13.37 6.29
N HIS A 845 -23.80 -14.41 6.97
CA HIS A 845 -24.38 -14.46 8.33
C HIS A 845 -25.87 -14.74 8.56
N GLU A 846 -26.71 -15.02 7.57
CA GLU A 846 -28.03 -15.64 7.84
C GLU A 846 -28.46 -16.69 6.80
N LEU A 847 -27.64 -17.75 6.68
CA LEU A 847 -28.28 -19.06 6.68
C LEU A 847 -28.88 -19.21 8.07
N PHE A 848 -30.18 -19.47 8.17
CA PHE A 848 -30.86 -19.83 9.43
C PHE A 848 -29.92 -20.77 10.23
N TYR A 849 -29.36 -20.25 11.33
CA TYR A 849 -28.26 -20.87 12.10
C TYR A 849 -28.50 -22.38 12.35
N THR A 850 -27.49 -23.24 12.51
CA THR A 850 -26.36 -23.04 13.42
C THR A 850 -25.17 -23.96 13.15
N THR A 851 -23.95 -23.42 13.37
CA THR A 851 -22.61 -24.05 13.40
C THR A 851 -22.15 -24.83 12.17
N ALA A 852 -21.22 -24.24 11.40
CA ALA A 852 -20.06 -25.01 10.93
C ALA A 852 -19.22 -25.33 12.18
N LYS A 853 -19.53 -26.45 12.85
CA LYS A 853 -18.56 -27.02 13.78
C LYS A 853 -17.46 -27.61 12.90
N LEU A 854 -16.28 -27.01 12.96
CA LEU A 854 -15.06 -27.81 12.90
C LEU A 854 -15.22 -28.88 13.98
N ASP A 855 -15.61 -30.09 13.59
CA ASP A 855 -15.38 -31.20 14.48
C ASP A 855 -13.86 -31.31 14.60
N GLY A 856 -13.33 -31.15 15.81
CA GLY A 856 -11.89 -31.11 16.09
C GLY A 856 -11.15 -32.39 15.70
N ALA A 857 -11.89 -33.41 15.25
CA ALA A 857 -11.38 -34.66 14.72
C ALA A 857 -11.44 -34.78 13.18
N SER A 858 -12.21 -33.94 12.45
CA SER A 858 -12.51 -34.23 11.04
C SER A 858 -12.42 -33.08 10.01
N ASN A 859 -12.42 -31.78 10.37
CA ASN A 859 -12.36 -30.63 9.43
C ASN A 859 -13.65 -30.32 8.59
N GLU A 860 -14.85 -30.74 9.01
CA GLU A 860 -16.09 -30.73 8.16
C GLU A 860 -16.75 -29.36 8.07
N VAL A 861 -17.22 -29.00 6.86
CA VAL A 861 -18.12 -27.87 6.63
C VAL A 861 -19.48 -28.42 6.23
N TYR A 862 -20.52 -28.13 7.02
CA TYR A 862 -21.89 -28.58 6.77
C TYR A 862 -22.78 -27.42 6.34
N ILE A 863 -23.52 -27.59 5.24
CA ILE A 863 -24.54 -26.65 4.78
C ILE A 863 -25.92 -27.19 5.18
N ARG A 864 -26.63 -26.51 6.09
CA ARG A 864 -28.02 -26.83 6.44
C ARG A 864 -28.98 -25.90 5.71
N THR A 865 -30.01 -26.47 5.10
CA THR A 865 -31.10 -25.72 4.48
C THR A 865 -32.31 -25.65 5.40
N LYS A 866 -33.11 -24.58 5.28
CA LYS A 866 -34.35 -24.39 6.07
C LYS A 866 -35.45 -25.38 5.68
N ASP A 867 -35.48 -25.77 4.41
CA ASP A 867 -36.47 -26.71 3.87
C ASP A 867 -35.84 -28.07 3.54
N SER A 868 -36.69 -29.10 3.50
CA SER A 868 -36.31 -30.45 3.04
C SER A 868 -36.20 -30.44 1.51
N TYR A 869 -34.99 -30.59 0.98
CA TYR A 869 -34.75 -30.67 -0.46
C TYR A 869 -34.56 -32.12 -0.93
N PRO A 870 -35.06 -32.48 -2.13
CA PRO A 870 -34.82 -33.79 -2.71
C PRO A 870 -33.32 -34.06 -2.83
N ARG A 871 -32.87 -35.22 -2.36
CA ARG A 871 -31.51 -35.71 -2.59
C ARG A 871 -31.55 -36.53 -3.86
N THR A 872 -31.38 -35.89 -5.00
CA THR A 872 -31.24 -36.60 -6.28
C THR A 872 -29.75 -36.65 -6.66
N PRO A 873 -29.31 -37.66 -7.44
CA PRO A 873 -27.99 -37.64 -8.07
C PRO A 873 -27.74 -36.39 -8.95
N ASP A 874 -28.81 -35.67 -9.30
CA ASP A 874 -28.83 -34.50 -10.18
C ASP A 874 -28.79 -33.16 -9.42
N THR A 875 -28.43 -33.17 -8.12
CA THR A 875 -28.23 -31.94 -7.37
C THR A 875 -26.77 -31.47 -7.39
N TYR A 876 -26.58 -30.19 -7.73
CA TYR A 876 -25.29 -29.52 -7.85
C TYR A 876 -25.19 -28.32 -6.90
N ILE A 877 -23.97 -28.01 -6.47
CA ILE A 877 -23.66 -26.80 -5.71
C ILE A 877 -22.71 -25.93 -6.53
N VAL A 878 -23.05 -24.64 -6.65
CA VAL A 878 -22.15 -23.61 -7.18
C VAL A 878 -21.67 -22.74 -6.03
N PHE A 879 -20.35 -22.72 -5.83
CA PHE A 879 -19.67 -21.91 -4.84
C PHE A 879 -19.18 -20.62 -5.49
N GLU A 880 -19.48 -19.49 -4.86
CA GLU A 880 -18.94 -18.18 -5.19
C GLU A 880 -18.08 -17.69 -4.02
N MET A 881 -16.77 -17.65 -4.24
CA MET A 881 -15.77 -17.37 -3.21
C MET A 881 -15.02 -16.09 -3.55
N GLU A 882 -14.61 -15.31 -2.55
CA GLU A 882 -13.64 -14.24 -2.80
C GLU A 882 -12.27 -14.85 -3.11
N ALA A 883 -11.73 -14.49 -4.27
CA ALA A 883 -10.31 -14.65 -4.56
C ALA A 883 -9.53 -13.58 -3.79
N ASP A 884 -8.30 -13.89 -3.39
CA ASP A 884 -7.43 -12.94 -2.70
C ASP A 884 -6.73 -11.97 -3.67
N ILE A 885 -7.49 -11.42 -4.62
CA ILE A 885 -7.00 -10.50 -5.64
C ILE A 885 -8.01 -9.37 -5.79
N SER A 886 -7.58 -8.14 -5.50
CA SER A 886 -8.42 -6.95 -5.64
C SER A 886 -8.18 -6.22 -6.97
N VAL A 887 -9.26 -5.70 -7.56
CA VAL A 887 -9.24 -4.86 -8.76
C VAL A 887 -9.98 -3.54 -8.52
N SER A 888 -9.58 -2.48 -9.23
CA SER A 888 -10.21 -1.16 -9.18
C SER A 888 -10.49 -0.62 -10.58
N GLY A 889 -11.62 0.07 -10.75
CA GLY A 889 -12.07 0.60 -12.04
C GLY A 889 -12.64 -0.47 -12.97
N GLU A 890 -12.44 -0.33 -14.28
CA GLU A 890 -12.83 -1.35 -15.25
C GLU A 890 -11.99 -2.63 -15.09
N PHE A 891 -12.61 -3.79 -15.24
CA PHE A 891 -11.88 -5.07 -15.23
C PHE A 891 -12.52 -6.09 -16.17
N GLN A 892 -11.73 -7.09 -16.57
CA GLN A 892 -12.24 -8.22 -17.35
C GLN A 892 -13.01 -9.18 -16.43
N MET A 893 -14.29 -9.33 -16.69
CA MET A 893 -15.18 -10.30 -16.08
C MET A 893 -15.33 -11.51 -17.01
N THR A 894 -15.33 -12.73 -16.46
CA THR A 894 -15.67 -13.95 -17.21
C THR A 894 -17.01 -14.48 -16.70
N GLU A 895 -18.00 -14.57 -17.58
CA GLU A 895 -19.28 -15.18 -17.26
C GLU A 895 -19.42 -16.52 -17.96
N VAL A 896 -19.68 -17.55 -17.17
CA VAL A 896 -19.95 -18.89 -17.67
C VAL A 896 -21.44 -19.15 -17.61
N ILE A 897 -21.98 -19.63 -18.72
CA ILE A 897 -23.39 -19.98 -18.88
C ILE A 897 -23.48 -21.44 -19.26
N GLY A 898 -24.34 -22.19 -18.60
CA GLY A 898 -24.51 -23.61 -18.83
C GLY A 898 -25.10 -24.27 -17.59
N SER A 899 -25.66 -25.45 -17.79
CA SER A 899 -26.16 -26.25 -16.68
C SER A 899 -25.00 -26.81 -15.84
N PRO A 900 -25.10 -26.80 -14.50
CA PRO A 900 -24.04 -27.30 -13.63
C PRO A 900 -23.63 -28.75 -13.94
N ASP A 901 -24.57 -29.59 -14.38
CA ASP A 901 -24.32 -30.98 -14.77
C ASP A 901 -23.41 -31.12 -16.00
N ASN A 902 -23.44 -30.16 -16.92
CA ASN A 902 -22.57 -30.12 -18.09
C ASN A 902 -21.24 -29.45 -17.74
N ILE A 903 -21.27 -28.36 -16.96
CA ILE A 903 -20.06 -27.65 -16.55
C ILE A 903 -19.14 -28.55 -15.72
N VAL A 904 -19.67 -29.36 -14.78
CA VAL A 904 -18.84 -30.27 -13.97
C VAL A 904 -18.16 -31.36 -14.82
N LYS A 905 -18.73 -31.71 -15.98
CA LYS A 905 -18.14 -32.64 -16.96
C LYS A 905 -17.11 -31.95 -17.88
N CYS A 906 -17.02 -30.62 -17.82
CA CYS A 906 -16.11 -29.85 -18.65
C CYS A 906 -14.72 -29.77 -18.02
N GLU A 907 -13.78 -30.54 -18.58
CA GLU A 907 -12.40 -30.64 -18.10
C GLU A 907 -11.72 -29.26 -17.98
N THR A 908 -11.99 -28.35 -18.93
CA THR A 908 -11.48 -26.97 -18.90
C THR A 908 -11.91 -26.21 -17.66
N LEU A 909 -13.15 -26.37 -17.19
CA LEU A 909 -13.77 -25.57 -16.11
C LEU A 909 -13.86 -26.32 -14.77
N LYS A 910 -13.40 -27.58 -14.70
CA LYS A 910 -13.50 -28.40 -13.48
C LYS A 910 -12.77 -27.79 -12.28
N ASN A 911 -11.64 -27.13 -12.54
CA ASN A 911 -10.87 -26.37 -11.56
C ASN A 911 -11.38 -24.93 -11.50
N GLY A 912 -12.66 -24.70 -11.83
CA GLY A 912 -13.41 -23.44 -11.85
C GLY A 912 -12.71 -22.21 -12.43
N TRP A 913 -13.26 -21.01 -12.27
CA TRP A 913 -12.76 -19.83 -12.98
C TRP A 913 -12.95 -18.54 -12.18
N LEU A 914 -12.16 -17.51 -12.52
CA LEU A 914 -12.39 -16.16 -12.00
C LEU A 914 -13.54 -15.49 -12.75
N GLY A 915 -14.60 -15.10 -12.04
CA GLY A 915 -15.76 -14.41 -12.61
C GLY A 915 -17.08 -14.83 -11.97
N VAL A 916 -18.12 -15.08 -12.77
CA VAL A 916 -19.46 -15.49 -12.32
C VAL A 916 -20.04 -16.64 -13.13
N TRP A 917 -20.99 -17.35 -12.52
CA TRP A 917 -21.89 -18.26 -13.19
C TRP A 917 -23.25 -17.60 -13.40
N ASN A 918 -23.81 -17.69 -14.61
CA ASN A 918 -25.17 -17.23 -14.87
C ASN A 918 -26.16 -18.37 -14.58
N PRO A 919 -27.14 -18.17 -13.68
CA PRO A 919 -28.10 -19.22 -13.32
C PRO A 919 -29.17 -19.47 -14.40
N ILE A 920 -29.23 -18.68 -15.48
CA ILE A 920 -30.15 -18.91 -16.59
C ILE A 920 -29.61 -20.07 -17.44
N ILE A 921 -30.29 -21.21 -17.35
CA ILE A 921 -29.89 -22.46 -18.01
C ILE A 921 -30.34 -22.46 -19.48
N PRO A 922 -29.43 -22.71 -20.45
CA PRO A 922 -29.82 -22.82 -21.84
C PRO A 922 -30.76 -23.98 -22.12
N ASP A 923 -31.96 -23.68 -22.62
CA ASP A 923 -33.05 -24.62 -22.87
C ASP A 923 -33.38 -24.81 -24.36
N GLY A 924 -32.66 -24.11 -25.25
CA GLY A 924 -32.87 -24.17 -26.70
C GLY A 924 -33.98 -23.25 -27.20
N ASN A 925 -34.72 -22.58 -26.32
CA ASN A 925 -35.77 -21.66 -26.73
C ASN A 925 -35.13 -20.32 -27.15
N PRO A 926 -35.39 -19.83 -28.38
CA PRO A 926 -34.82 -18.57 -28.85
C PRO A 926 -35.43 -17.33 -28.16
N ALA A 927 -36.56 -17.48 -27.45
CA ALA A 927 -37.19 -16.42 -26.67
C ALA A 927 -36.60 -16.26 -25.25
N THR A 928 -35.90 -17.27 -24.74
CA THR A 928 -35.20 -17.20 -23.44
C THR A 928 -33.89 -16.44 -23.64
N TRP A 929 -33.97 -15.12 -23.46
CA TRP A 929 -32.79 -14.25 -23.39
C TRP A 929 -32.19 -14.31 -22.00
N PHE A 930 -30.86 -14.39 -21.92
CA PHE A 930 -30.15 -14.18 -20.67
C PHE A 930 -29.60 -12.76 -20.60
N LYS A 931 -29.54 -12.23 -19.38
CA LYS A 931 -28.88 -10.97 -19.05
C LYS A 931 -27.52 -11.29 -18.45
N PHE A 932 -26.50 -10.55 -18.86
CA PHE A 932 -25.20 -10.62 -18.20
C PHE A 932 -25.34 -10.15 -16.75
N SER A 933 -24.60 -10.80 -15.84
CA SER A 933 -24.76 -10.63 -14.40
C SER A 933 -24.19 -9.30 -13.87
N ARG A 934 -23.32 -8.65 -14.65
CA ARG A 934 -22.77 -7.31 -14.37
C ARG A 934 -22.98 -6.38 -15.55
N LYS A 935 -23.04 -5.06 -15.32
CA LYS A 935 -23.15 -4.10 -16.41
C LYS A 935 -21.96 -4.20 -17.36
N SER A 936 -22.24 -4.46 -18.63
CA SER A 936 -21.20 -4.52 -19.66
C SER A 936 -20.81 -3.14 -20.19
N PHE A 937 -19.50 -2.91 -20.34
CA PHE A 937 -18.90 -1.73 -20.99
C PHE A 937 -18.57 -1.98 -22.47
N VAL A 938 -18.85 -3.18 -22.95
CA VAL A 938 -18.68 -3.57 -24.36
C VAL A 938 -20.00 -4.05 -24.94
N LYS A 939 -20.19 -3.82 -26.24
CA LYS A 939 -21.39 -4.28 -26.98
C LYS A 939 -21.28 -5.72 -27.46
N THR A 940 -20.11 -6.34 -27.35
CA THR A 940 -19.85 -7.70 -27.80
C THR A 940 -18.84 -8.36 -26.87
N SER A 941 -19.07 -9.62 -26.51
CA SER A 941 -18.06 -10.45 -25.84
C SER A 941 -17.35 -11.34 -26.87
N SER A 942 -16.03 -11.42 -26.83
CA SER A 942 -15.25 -12.35 -27.68
C SER A 942 -15.05 -13.68 -26.94
N GLY A 943 -16.12 -14.46 -26.83
CA GLY A 943 -16.15 -15.71 -26.08
C GLY A 943 -16.09 -16.97 -26.94
N VAL A 944 -16.32 -18.10 -26.29
CA VAL A 944 -16.35 -19.43 -26.92
C VAL A 944 -17.44 -20.30 -26.30
N ASN A 945 -17.89 -21.32 -27.03
CA ASN A 945 -18.82 -22.31 -26.48
C ASN A 945 -18.48 -23.72 -26.91
N THR A 946 -19.03 -24.67 -26.16
CA THR A 946 -18.98 -26.10 -26.43
C THR A 946 -20.40 -26.69 -26.32
N LYS A 947 -20.64 -27.79 -27.06
CA LYS A 947 -21.82 -28.66 -26.94
C LYS A 947 -21.45 -30.09 -26.54
N ASP A 948 -20.18 -30.34 -26.30
CA ASP A 948 -19.60 -31.66 -26.04
C ASP A 948 -18.74 -31.63 -24.77
N ASN A 949 -19.15 -30.81 -23.79
CA ASN A 949 -18.51 -30.65 -22.49
C ASN A 949 -17.01 -30.32 -22.58
N GLY A 950 -16.64 -29.47 -23.55
CA GLY A 950 -15.29 -28.90 -23.67
C GLY A 950 -14.32 -29.72 -24.51
N LEU A 951 -14.76 -30.79 -25.18
CA LEU A 951 -13.92 -31.51 -26.15
C LEU A 951 -13.61 -30.62 -27.36
N THR A 952 -14.61 -29.90 -27.87
CA THR A 952 -14.45 -28.91 -28.92
C THR A 952 -15.04 -27.56 -28.52
N TRP A 953 -14.38 -26.48 -28.96
CA TRP A 953 -14.77 -25.11 -28.71
C TRP A 953 -14.95 -24.36 -30.01
N VAL A 954 -16.01 -23.56 -30.07
CA VAL A 954 -16.34 -22.71 -31.22
C VAL A 954 -16.42 -21.26 -30.79
N ASN A 955 -15.85 -20.36 -31.60
CA ASN A 955 -15.94 -18.92 -31.40
C ASN A 955 -17.39 -18.46 -31.26
N SER A 956 -17.59 -17.49 -30.37
CA SER A 956 -18.89 -16.94 -30.06
C SER A 956 -18.79 -15.47 -29.73
N THR A 957 -19.49 -14.65 -30.50
CA THR A 957 -19.48 -13.21 -30.29
C THR A 957 -20.87 -12.68 -29.97
N PRO A 958 -21.45 -13.02 -28.79
CA PRO A 958 -22.78 -12.54 -28.44
C PRO A 958 -22.78 -11.00 -28.38
N TYR A 959 -23.77 -10.41 -29.03
CA TYR A 959 -24.12 -9.00 -28.82
C TYR A 959 -24.70 -8.83 -27.42
N ILE A 960 -24.26 -7.78 -26.73
CA ILE A 960 -24.74 -7.36 -25.42
C ILE A 960 -25.42 -6.01 -25.62
N ASP A 961 -26.73 -5.99 -25.43
CA ASP A 961 -27.51 -4.77 -25.53
C ASP A 961 -27.12 -3.81 -24.39
N PRO A 962 -26.67 -2.58 -24.69
CA PRO A 962 -26.16 -1.66 -23.67
C PRO A 962 -27.24 -1.13 -22.73
N ILE A 963 -28.52 -1.27 -23.09
CA ILE A 963 -29.67 -0.82 -22.30
C ILE A 963 -30.15 -1.93 -21.38
N THR A 964 -30.50 -3.08 -21.96
CA THR A 964 -31.12 -4.19 -21.22
C THR A 964 -30.10 -5.13 -20.58
N ASN A 965 -28.83 -5.01 -20.96
CA ASN A 965 -27.74 -5.94 -20.61
C ASN A 965 -28.01 -7.40 -21.04
N ALA A 966 -28.96 -7.60 -21.96
CA ALA A 966 -29.37 -8.91 -22.49
C ALA A 966 -28.65 -9.22 -23.81
N THR A 967 -28.59 -10.50 -24.16
CA THR A 967 -28.16 -10.91 -25.51
C THR A 967 -29.35 -11.11 -26.45
N THR A 968 -29.19 -10.71 -27.72
CA THR A 968 -30.28 -10.60 -28.70
C THR A 968 -30.21 -11.59 -29.87
N LEU A 969 -29.25 -12.52 -29.90
CA LEU A 969 -29.05 -13.42 -31.06
C LEU A 969 -29.45 -14.88 -30.76
N GLY A 970 -30.47 -15.35 -31.51
CA GLY A 970 -30.94 -16.73 -31.51
C GLY A 970 -29.84 -17.69 -31.95
N GLY A 971 -29.31 -18.44 -31.00
CA GLY A 971 -28.17 -19.35 -31.19
C GLY A 971 -27.30 -19.43 -29.93
N HIS A 972 -27.29 -18.38 -29.10
CA HIS A 972 -26.56 -18.35 -27.84
C HIS A 972 -27.18 -19.16 -26.70
N ASN A 973 -28.46 -19.51 -26.84
CA ASN A 973 -29.26 -20.22 -25.84
C ASN A 973 -29.55 -21.70 -26.20
N ALA A 974 -28.70 -22.34 -27.02
CA ALA A 974 -28.90 -23.74 -27.40
C ALA A 974 -28.86 -24.68 -26.19
N ALA A 975 -29.78 -25.64 -26.10
CA ALA A 975 -29.83 -26.62 -25.01
C ALA A 975 -28.51 -27.40 -24.88
N GLY A 976 -28.09 -27.68 -23.64
CA GLY A 976 -26.86 -28.43 -23.33
C GLY A 976 -25.55 -27.69 -23.62
N ARG A 977 -25.61 -26.40 -23.95
CA ARG A 977 -24.43 -25.58 -24.25
C ARG A 977 -23.74 -25.09 -22.98
N ILE A 978 -22.41 -25.02 -23.03
CA ILE A 978 -21.59 -24.24 -22.11
C ILE A 978 -20.95 -23.09 -22.89
N GLY A 979 -21.12 -21.86 -22.44
CA GLY A 979 -20.49 -20.66 -22.98
C GLY A 979 -19.57 -20.01 -21.96
N VAL A 980 -18.41 -19.52 -22.42
CA VAL A 980 -17.42 -18.76 -21.64
C VAL A 980 -17.29 -17.39 -22.30
N TYR A 981 -17.80 -16.35 -21.64
CA TYR A 981 -17.90 -15.01 -22.21
C TYR A 981 -17.13 -13.98 -21.38
N PRO A 982 -15.94 -13.57 -21.84
CA PRO A 982 -15.23 -12.44 -21.24
C PRO A 982 -15.84 -11.11 -21.69
N TYR A 983 -16.04 -10.17 -20.77
CA TYR A 983 -16.49 -8.80 -21.06
C TYR A 983 -15.94 -7.82 -20.03
N LYS A 984 -16.06 -6.52 -20.28
CA LYS A 984 -15.64 -5.49 -19.33
C LYS A 984 -16.77 -5.16 -18.36
N ALA A 985 -16.50 -5.28 -17.07
CA ALA A 985 -17.33 -4.80 -15.96
C ALA A 985 -16.58 -3.71 -15.19
N PHE A 986 -17.20 -3.16 -14.13
CA PHE A 986 -16.63 -2.09 -13.32
C PHE A 986 -16.72 -2.42 -11.83
N ALA A 987 -15.62 -2.25 -11.10
CA ALA A 987 -15.55 -2.56 -9.68
C ALA A 987 -16.62 -1.81 -8.88
N HIS A 988 -17.28 -2.48 -7.93
CA HIS A 988 -18.28 -1.80 -7.12
C HIS A 988 -17.67 -0.63 -6.34
N GLN A 989 -18.41 0.48 -6.33
CA GLN A 989 -18.00 1.73 -5.68
C GLN A 989 -18.25 1.70 -4.17
N VAL A 990 -19.13 0.81 -3.72
CA VAL A 990 -19.59 0.71 -2.34
C VAL A 990 -19.65 -0.76 -1.88
N GLU A 991 -19.44 -0.98 -0.59
CA GLU A 991 -19.51 -2.27 0.09
C GLU A 991 -20.43 -2.21 1.32
N ASP A 992 -20.94 -3.35 1.79
CA ASP A 992 -21.82 -3.39 2.95
C ASP A 992 -21.16 -2.86 4.22
N CYS A 993 -21.86 -1.97 4.93
CA CYS A 993 -21.41 -1.46 6.21
C CYS A 993 -22.58 -1.33 7.19
N ASN A 994 -22.26 -1.15 8.47
CA ASN A 994 -23.27 -0.80 9.47
C ASN A 994 -23.59 0.70 9.36
N ASN A 995 -24.81 1.08 9.75
CA ASN A 995 -25.21 2.47 9.96
C ASN A 995 -24.24 3.12 10.96
N SER A 996 -23.42 4.02 10.45
CA SER A 996 -22.32 4.63 11.19
C SER A 996 -22.72 5.99 11.75
N PRO A 997 -22.05 6.48 12.81
CA PRO A 997 -22.24 7.84 13.27
C PRO A 997 -21.99 8.83 12.13
N VAL A 998 -22.92 9.76 11.96
CA VAL A 998 -22.87 10.81 10.95
C VAL A 998 -21.90 11.89 11.42
N GLN A 999 -20.82 12.07 10.66
CA GLN A 999 -19.87 13.14 10.85
C GLN A 999 -20.52 14.49 10.55
N ASP A 1000 -20.17 15.54 11.29
CA ASP A 1000 -20.79 16.88 11.21
C ASP A 1000 -22.30 16.89 11.53
N PHE A 1001 -22.81 15.85 12.19
CA PHE A 1001 -24.22 15.72 12.60
C PHE A 1001 -25.17 15.96 11.42
N ILE A 1002 -26.16 16.85 11.59
CA ILE A 1002 -27.16 17.18 10.56
C ILE A 1002 -26.51 17.74 9.27
N ALA A 1003 -25.37 18.42 9.39
CA ALA A 1003 -24.65 18.99 8.25
C ALA A 1003 -23.94 17.93 7.39
N GLY A 1004 -23.74 16.73 7.92
CA GLY A 1004 -23.21 15.58 7.18
C GLY A 1004 -24.26 14.70 6.51
N ILE A 1005 -25.54 15.08 6.57
CA ILE A 1005 -26.63 14.38 5.89
C ILE A 1005 -26.90 15.09 4.55
N GLY A 1006 -26.76 14.35 3.45
CA GLY A 1006 -27.09 14.80 2.11
C GLY A 1006 -28.59 14.87 1.82
N ASP A 1007 -28.95 14.72 0.55
CA ASP A 1007 -30.33 14.61 0.07
C ASP A 1007 -30.55 13.23 -0.55
N VAL A 1008 -31.81 12.86 -0.83
CA VAL A 1008 -32.11 11.55 -1.40
C VAL A 1008 -31.92 11.58 -2.91
N PHE A 1009 -31.02 10.75 -3.44
CA PHE A 1009 -30.86 10.53 -4.87
C PHE A 1009 -31.62 9.27 -5.29
N ALA A 1010 -32.48 9.38 -6.31
CA ALA A 1010 -33.21 8.26 -6.86
C ALA A 1010 -32.90 8.08 -8.36
N THR A 1011 -32.70 6.84 -8.81
CA THR A 1011 -32.37 6.54 -10.21
C THR A 1011 -32.88 5.16 -10.65
N GLN A 1012 -33.16 5.06 -11.95
CA GLN A 1012 -33.42 3.83 -12.69
C GLN A 1012 -32.69 3.83 -14.05
N ALA A 1013 -31.73 4.74 -14.23
CA ALA A 1013 -31.09 4.97 -15.52
C ALA A 1013 -30.11 3.85 -15.90
N TYR A 1014 -30.21 3.33 -17.13
CA TYR A 1014 -29.26 2.33 -17.65
C TYR A 1014 -27.84 2.88 -17.86
N LEU A 1015 -27.68 4.20 -17.90
CA LEU A 1015 -26.41 4.89 -18.17
C LEU A 1015 -25.54 4.89 -16.92
N SER A 1016 -24.27 4.49 -17.09
CA SER A 1016 -23.27 4.56 -16.02
C SER A 1016 -23.09 5.98 -15.48
N GLN A 1017 -23.19 6.99 -16.35
CA GLN A 1017 -23.02 8.40 -15.98
C GLN A 1017 -24.20 9.02 -15.20
N ARG A 1018 -25.25 8.23 -14.91
CA ARG A 1018 -26.50 8.70 -14.30
C ARG A 1018 -26.95 7.83 -13.14
N GLY A 1019 -25.98 7.26 -12.41
CA GLY A 1019 -26.21 6.43 -11.23
C GLY A 1019 -26.47 4.96 -11.53
N GLY A 1020 -26.34 4.51 -12.80
CA GLY A 1020 -26.54 3.09 -13.15
C GLY A 1020 -25.56 2.15 -12.44
N LEU A 1021 -24.30 2.54 -12.30
CA LEU A 1021 -23.29 1.75 -11.56
C LEU A 1021 -23.52 1.78 -10.05
N LEU A 1022 -23.91 2.94 -9.50
CA LEU A 1022 -24.26 3.06 -8.09
C LEU A 1022 -25.48 2.18 -7.75
N ALA A 1023 -26.50 2.17 -8.63
CA ALA A 1023 -27.65 1.30 -8.46
C ALA A 1023 -27.27 -0.18 -8.51
N GLU A 1024 -26.46 -0.61 -9.49
CA GLU A 1024 -25.93 -1.98 -9.53
C GLU A 1024 -25.18 -2.34 -8.23
N ALA A 1025 -24.31 -1.45 -7.74
CA ALA A 1025 -23.54 -1.70 -6.51
C ALA A 1025 -24.42 -1.75 -5.24
N LEU A 1026 -25.52 -0.98 -5.20
CA LEU A 1026 -26.44 -0.96 -4.06
C LEU A 1026 -27.38 -2.17 -4.01
N ILE A 1027 -27.98 -2.56 -5.14
CA ILE A 1027 -29.06 -3.57 -5.17
C ILE A 1027 -28.72 -4.82 -6.00
N THR A 1028 -27.51 -4.92 -6.56
CA THR A 1028 -27.05 -6.05 -7.41
C THR A 1028 -27.94 -6.33 -8.62
N LYS A 1029 -28.65 -5.30 -9.08
CA LYS A 1029 -29.57 -5.32 -10.24
C LYS A 1029 -29.20 -4.18 -11.18
N ILE A 1030 -29.30 -4.43 -12.49
CA ILE A 1030 -28.87 -3.48 -13.52
C ILE A 1030 -30.09 -2.69 -14.01
N PRO A 1031 -30.11 -1.35 -13.85
CA PRO A 1031 -31.19 -0.55 -14.41
C PRO A 1031 -31.18 -0.53 -15.94
N THR A 1032 -32.37 -0.34 -16.52
CA THR A 1032 -32.67 -0.51 -17.95
C THR A 1032 -33.55 0.62 -18.52
N ALA A 1033 -33.94 1.63 -17.74
CA ALA A 1033 -34.89 2.65 -18.19
C ALA A 1033 -34.24 3.65 -19.16
N THR A 1034 -34.91 3.95 -20.28
CA THR A 1034 -34.39 4.78 -21.38
C THR A 1034 -35.04 6.15 -21.53
N ALA A 1035 -36.15 6.42 -20.84
CA ALA A 1035 -36.99 7.61 -21.09
C ALA A 1035 -36.28 8.93 -20.71
N ALA A 1036 -35.83 9.68 -21.73
CA ALA A 1036 -34.93 10.85 -21.70
C ALA A 1036 -35.22 11.99 -20.69
N LYS A 1037 -36.32 11.97 -19.92
CA LYS A 1037 -36.66 13.00 -18.94
C LYS A 1037 -37.11 12.48 -17.57
N ARG A 1038 -37.16 11.16 -17.32
CA ARG A 1038 -37.80 10.58 -16.12
C ARG A 1038 -37.10 9.35 -15.52
N TYR A 1039 -35.78 9.40 -15.32
CA TYR A 1039 -35.03 8.26 -14.75
C TYR A 1039 -34.07 8.60 -13.63
N LEU A 1040 -33.94 9.86 -13.23
CA LEU A 1040 -33.19 10.25 -12.02
C LEU A 1040 -33.74 11.54 -11.42
N GLN A 1041 -33.55 11.72 -10.12
CA GLN A 1041 -33.87 12.95 -9.40
C GLN A 1041 -33.11 13.03 -8.07
N THR A 1042 -32.92 14.26 -7.59
CA THR A 1042 -32.51 14.54 -6.21
C THR A 1042 -33.71 15.12 -5.48
N LEU A 1043 -34.06 14.52 -4.35
CA LEU A 1043 -35.22 14.81 -3.51
C LEU A 1043 -34.73 15.44 -2.22
N ALA A 1044 -35.14 16.68 -1.96
CA ALA A 1044 -34.81 17.37 -0.73
C ALA A 1044 -35.38 16.62 0.49
N LEU A 1045 -34.60 16.52 1.56
CA LEU A 1045 -35.09 16.04 2.85
C LEU A 1045 -36.02 17.07 3.51
N GLN A 1046 -37.20 16.63 3.92
CA GLN A 1046 -38.15 17.38 4.75
C GLN A 1046 -37.80 17.26 6.24
N THR A 1047 -37.30 16.09 6.66
CA THR A 1047 -36.85 15.85 8.04
C THR A 1047 -35.50 15.14 8.05
N LYS A 1048 -34.64 15.54 9.01
CA LYS A 1048 -33.34 14.93 9.28
C LYS A 1048 -33.32 14.50 10.74
N THR A 1049 -33.32 13.19 10.99
CA THR A 1049 -33.43 12.65 12.34
C THR A 1049 -32.23 11.79 12.70
N LEU A 1050 -31.58 12.14 13.81
CA LEU A 1050 -30.47 11.40 14.39
C LEU A 1050 -30.87 10.79 15.74
N LEU A 1051 -30.37 9.58 16.02
CA LEU A 1051 -30.39 8.94 17.33
C LEU A 1051 -28.96 8.44 17.60
N ASP A 1052 -28.37 8.84 18.72
CA ASP A 1052 -26.97 8.52 19.08
C ASP A 1052 -25.97 8.85 17.95
N ASN A 1053 -26.15 10.01 17.32
CA ASN A 1053 -25.40 10.51 16.17
C ASN A 1053 -25.51 9.66 14.89
N LYS A 1054 -26.39 8.67 14.83
CA LYS A 1054 -26.66 7.85 13.63
C LYS A 1054 -28.00 8.23 13.02
N LEU A 1055 -28.21 7.93 11.73
CA LEU A 1055 -29.57 8.04 11.18
C LEU A 1055 -30.52 7.13 11.96
N ASN A 1056 -31.68 7.66 12.33
CA ASN A 1056 -32.64 6.90 13.13
C ASN A 1056 -33.27 5.78 12.27
N SER A 1057 -33.20 4.54 12.76
CA SER A 1057 -33.78 3.37 12.11
C SER A 1057 -35.23 3.06 12.52
N ASP A 1058 -35.77 3.78 13.50
CA ASP A 1058 -37.19 3.69 13.83
C ASP A 1058 -38.02 4.31 12.69
N SER A 1059 -38.97 3.55 12.15
CA SER A 1059 -39.82 3.98 11.05
C SER A 1059 -40.66 5.21 11.41
N ILE A 1060 -41.01 5.41 12.68
CA ILE A 1060 -41.79 6.56 13.17
C ILE A 1060 -40.97 7.85 13.08
N TYR A 1061 -39.65 7.76 13.27
CA TYR A 1061 -38.73 8.90 13.35
C TYR A 1061 -37.73 8.92 12.20
N SER A 1062 -38.00 8.20 11.11
CA SER A 1062 -37.16 8.12 9.93
C SER A 1062 -37.01 9.48 9.23
N CYS A 1063 -35.93 9.66 8.48
CA CYS A 1063 -35.78 10.84 7.63
C CYS A 1063 -36.82 10.80 6.50
N GLN A 1064 -37.50 11.91 6.26
CA GLN A 1064 -38.51 12.05 5.22
C GLN A 1064 -37.99 12.92 4.08
N HIS A 1065 -38.36 12.59 2.84
CA HIS A 1065 -38.04 13.36 1.64
C HIS A 1065 -39.31 13.81 0.91
N VAL A 1066 -39.16 14.70 -0.06
CA VAL A 1066 -40.25 15.00 -1.01
C VAL A 1066 -40.56 13.80 -1.89
N GLU A 1067 -41.80 13.70 -2.40
CA GLU A 1067 -42.29 12.55 -3.17
C GLU A 1067 -41.44 12.19 -4.40
N VAL A 1068 -41.27 10.88 -4.64
CA VAL A 1068 -40.62 10.33 -5.84
C VAL A 1068 -41.51 10.57 -7.08
N SER A 1069 -41.35 11.72 -7.73
CA SER A 1069 -42.27 12.14 -8.82
C SER A 1069 -41.72 12.00 -10.25
N MET A 1070 -40.38 11.99 -10.42
CA MET A 1070 -39.76 12.02 -11.76
C MET A 1070 -39.33 10.65 -12.28
N LEU A 1071 -39.50 9.55 -11.56
CA LEU A 1071 -39.19 8.20 -12.09
C LEU A 1071 -40.39 7.66 -12.88
N GLY A 1072 -40.21 7.32 -14.17
CA GLY A 1072 -41.25 6.72 -15.02
C GLY A 1072 -41.45 5.22 -14.79
N GLY A 1073 -42.67 4.72 -14.95
CA GLY A 1073 -43.06 3.32 -14.69
C GLY A 1073 -42.58 2.29 -15.73
N ASP A 1074 -41.31 2.32 -16.13
CA ASP A 1074 -40.77 1.51 -17.24
C ASP A 1074 -40.38 0.07 -16.82
N ASN A 1075 -40.90 -0.43 -15.68
CA ASN A 1075 -40.57 -1.73 -15.06
C ASN A 1075 -39.04 -2.01 -15.03
N SER A 1076 -38.27 -1.00 -14.65
CA SER A 1076 -36.82 -1.05 -14.55
C SER A 1076 -36.38 -1.19 -13.10
N PRO A 1077 -35.28 -1.93 -12.79
CA PRO A 1077 -34.69 -1.88 -11.46
C PRO A 1077 -34.37 -0.44 -11.07
N ALA A 1078 -34.84 -0.02 -9.91
CA ALA A 1078 -34.72 1.34 -9.43
C ALA A 1078 -34.24 1.34 -7.97
N VAL A 1079 -33.57 2.43 -7.57
CA VAL A 1079 -33.08 2.60 -6.20
C VAL A 1079 -33.22 4.06 -5.80
N LYS A 1080 -33.44 4.29 -4.51
CA LYS A 1080 -33.13 5.58 -3.87
C LYS A 1080 -32.07 5.39 -2.80
N CYS A 1081 -31.21 6.38 -2.63
CA CYS A 1081 -30.21 6.40 -1.58
C CYS A 1081 -30.03 7.79 -0.96
N LEU A 1082 -29.69 7.82 0.32
CA LEU A 1082 -29.31 8.99 1.09
C LEU A 1082 -27.84 8.86 1.47
N ASP A 1083 -27.02 9.84 1.09
CA ASP A 1083 -25.62 9.87 1.50
C ASP A 1083 -25.44 10.53 2.87
N THR A 1084 -24.51 9.98 3.66
CA THR A 1084 -24.07 10.53 4.94
C THR A 1084 -22.56 10.51 5.02
N ARG A 1085 -21.97 11.53 5.65
CA ARG A 1085 -20.54 11.58 5.94
C ARG A 1085 -20.24 10.65 7.12
N SER A 1086 -19.22 9.81 6.98
CA SER A 1086 -18.79 8.88 8.01
C SER A 1086 -17.27 8.89 8.16
N ALA A 1087 -16.79 8.38 9.30
CA ALA A 1087 -15.38 8.33 9.65
C ALA A 1087 -14.99 6.93 10.11
N VAL A 1088 -13.87 6.41 9.59
CA VAL A 1088 -13.23 5.17 10.07
C VAL A 1088 -11.74 5.38 10.10
N ASN A 1089 -11.10 5.10 11.25
CA ASN A 1089 -9.65 5.25 11.43
C ASN A 1089 -9.16 6.62 10.92
N ASP A 1090 -9.79 7.72 11.36
CA ASP A 1090 -9.49 9.10 10.93
C ASP A 1090 -9.54 9.37 9.42
N GLN A 1091 -10.16 8.47 8.65
CA GLN A 1091 -10.41 8.65 7.22
C GLN A 1091 -11.89 8.96 6.96
N ALA A 1092 -12.12 9.87 6.03
CA ALA A 1092 -13.44 10.28 5.55
C ALA A 1092 -14.02 9.28 4.55
N TYR A 1093 -15.31 8.96 4.70
CA TYR A 1093 -16.09 8.13 3.78
C TYR A 1093 -17.49 8.72 3.54
N LEU A 1094 -18.15 8.27 2.48
CA LEU A 1094 -19.59 8.39 2.32
C LEU A 1094 -20.26 7.02 2.56
N ASP A 1095 -21.31 7.04 3.35
CA ASP A 1095 -22.23 5.91 3.54
C ASP A 1095 -23.55 6.23 2.83
N TYR A 1096 -24.01 5.31 1.99
CA TYR A 1096 -25.27 5.37 1.27
C TYR A 1096 -26.29 4.44 1.91
N HIS A 1097 -27.34 5.03 2.48
CA HIS A 1097 -28.51 4.35 3.01
C HIS A 1097 -29.51 4.19 1.88
N PHE A 1098 -29.87 2.98 1.48
CA PHE A 1098 -30.61 2.72 0.26
C PHE A 1098 -31.87 1.90 0.44
N LYS A 1099 -32.78 2.04 -0.52
CA LYS A 1099 -33.99 1.21 -0.70
C LYS A 1099 -34.17 0.95 -2.19
N GLU A 1100 -34.35 -0.31 -2.56
CA GLU A 1100 -34.83 -0.72 -3.88
C GLU A 1100 -36.27 -0.20 -4.07
N LEU A 1101 -36.55 0.28 -5.28
CA LEU A 1101 -37.88 0.74 -5.70
C LEU A 1101 -38.40 -0.20 -6.79
N VAL A 1102 -39.65 -0.65 -6.62
CA VAL A 1102 -40.33 -1.53 -7.58
C VAL A 1102 -41.60 -0.85 -8.04
N TRP A 1103 -41.75 -0.69 -9.36
CA TRP A 1103 -42.95 -0.09 -9.94
C TRP A 1103 -44.09 -1.10 -9.93
N ASP A 1104 -45.20 -0.73 -9.31
CA ASP A 1104 -46.44 -1.48 -9.33
C ASP A 1104 -47.40 -0.86 -10.34
N GLU A 1105 -47.75 -1.63 -11.38
CA GLU A 1105 -48.66 -1.19 -12.44
C GLU A 1105 -50.11 -1.03 -11.98
N THR A 1106 -50.51 -1.70 -10.90
CA THR A 1106 -51.86 -1.67 -10.34
C THR A 1106 -52.06 -0.41 -9.51
N SER A 1107 -51.13 -0.12 -8.59
CA SER A 1107 -51.17 1.09 -7.75
C SER A 1107 -50.56 2.32 -8.43
N LYS A 1108 -49.92 2.16 -9.59
CA LYS A 1108 -49.20 3.21 -10.33
C LYS A 1108 -48.23 3.96 -9.44
N SER A 1109 -47.46 3.21 -8.65
CA SER A 1109 -46.60 3.76 -7.61
C SER A 1109 -45.32 2.93 -7.44
N TRP A 1110 -44.34 3.50 -6.73
CA TRP A 1110 -43.03 2.90 -6.47
C TRP A 1110 -42.94 2.19 -5.10
N GLY A 1111 -44.05 2.08 -4.38
CA GLY A 1111 -44.09 1.48 -3.04
C GLY A 1111 -43.37 2.36 -2.02
N ASP A 1112 -43.46 3.68 -2.20
CA ASP A 1112 -42.70 4.70 -1.45
C ASP A 1112 -43.57 5.83 -0.90
N GLU A 1113 -44.86 5.59 -0.73
CA GLU A 1113 -45.88 6.61 -0.43
C GLU A 1113 -45.73 7.17 1.00
N SER A 1114 -44.96 6.51 1.86
CA SER A 1114 -44.58 7.06 3.17
C SER A 1114 -43.51 8.16 3.06
N ASN A 1115 -42.82 8.28 1.92
CA ASN A 1115 -41.71 9.21 1.68
C ASN A 1115 -40.58 9.11 2.72
N GLN A 1116 -40.38 7.92 3.28
CA GLN A 1116 -39.39 7.64 4.32
C GLN A 1116 -38.13 7.00 3.75
N MET A 1117 -36.96 7.36 4.25
CA MET A 1117 -35.74 6.59 4.04
C MET A 1117 -35.63 5.48 5.09
N PRO A 1118 -35.78 4.19 4.72
CA PRO A 1118 -35.53 3.11 5.65
C PRO A 1118 -34.03 3.01 5.93
N ILE A 1119 -33.67 2.82 7.20
CA ILE A 1119 -32.28 2.75 7.63
C ILE A 1119 -32.02 1.36 8.21
N GLY A 1120 -31.02 0.67 7.68
CA GLY A 1120 -30.65 -0.68 8.10
C GLY A 1120 -29.15 -0.90 8.06
N ASN A 1121 -28.64 -1.86 8.84
CA ASN A 1121 -27.24 -2.26 8.77
C ASN A 1121 -27.06 -3.26 7.63
N LYS A 1122 -26.01 -3.08 6.81
CA LYS A 1122 -25.69 -3.93 5.64
C LYS A 1122 -26.89 -4.07 4.70
N THR A 1123 -26.80 -4.94 3.70
CA THR A 1123 -27.95 -5.25 2.84
C THR A 1123 -28.92 -6.20 3.56
N ALA A 1124 -30.20 -5.87 3.54
CA ALA A 1124 -31.29 -6.66 4.11
C ALA A 1124 -32.52 -6.62 3.19
N VAL A 1125 -33.56 -7.40 3.53
CA VAL A 1125 -34.82 -7.48 2.79
C VAL A 1125 -35.94 -6.88 3.64
N MET A 1126 -36.83 -6.10 3.02
CA MET A 1126 -38.07 -5.61 3.64
C MET A 1126 -39.26 -5.72 2.68
N THR A 1127 -40.46 -5.52 3.19
CA THR A 1127 -41.68 -5.37 2.38
C THR A 1127 -41.96 -3.89 2.14
N ASP A 1128 -42.18 -3.51 0.89
CA ASP A 1128 -42.56 -2.15 0.52
C ASP A 1128 -44.08 -1.88 0.73
N ASN A 1129 -44.51 -0.65 0.48
CA ASN A 1129 -45.90 -0.24 0.66
C ASN A 1129 -46.88 -0.91 -0.33
N ASN A 1130 -46.39 -1.46 -1.43
CA ASN A 1130 -47.17 -2.24 -2.40
C ASN A 1130 -47.18 -3.74 -2.08
N GLY A 1131 -46.47 -4.18 -1.03
CA GLY A 1131 -46.37 -5.59 -0.64
C GLY A 1131 -45.26 -6.36 -1.34
N ASN A 1132 -44.39 -5.70 -2.12
CA ASN A 1132 -43.25 -6.33 -2.77
C ASN A 1132 -42.08 -6.55 -1.80
N SER A 1133 -41.31 -7.60 -2.02
CA SER A 1133 -40.05 -7.86 -1.31
C SER A 1133 -38.91 -7.07 -1.98
N VAL A 1134 -38.29 -6.16 -1.25
CA VAL A 1134 -37.29 -5.20 -1.75
C VAL A 1134 -36.03 -5.21 -0.90
N LEU A 1135 -34.89 -4.89 -1.51
CA LEU A 1135 -33.62 -4.71 -0.78
C LEU A 1135 -33.55 -3.32 -0.13
N PHE A 1136 -32.97 -3.24 1.06
CA PHE A 1136 -32.62 -1.97 1.71
C PHE A 1136 -31.38 -2.14 2.58
N GLY A 1137 -30.72 -1.05 2.99
CA GLY A 1137 -29.51 -1.19 3.80
C GLY A 1137 -28.59 0.00 3.82
N THR A 1138 -27.38 -0.20 4.33
CA THR A 1138 -26.28 0.77 4.26
C THR A 1138 -25.06 0.17 3.56
N LYS A 1139 -24.47 0.92 2.62
CA LYS A 1139 -23.17 0.61 2.02
C LYS A 1139 -22.22 1.82 2.08
N ARG A 1140 -20.94 1.59 2.29
CA ARG A 1140 -19.88 2.61 2.35
C ARG A 1140 -19.02 2.59 1.10
N LEU A 1141 -18.44 3.72 0.69
CA LEU A 1141 -17.39 3.74 -0.34
C LEU A 1141 -16.28 2.73 -0.04
N THR A 1142 -15.88 1.94 -1.04
CA THR A 1142 -14.82 0.94 -0.87
C THR A 1142 -13.42 1.54 -0.67
N MET A 1143 -13.26 2.85 -0.95
CA MET A 1143 -12.02 3.58 -0.72
C MET A 1143 -12.30 4.88 0.05
N PRO A 1144 -11.36 5.33 0.91
CA PRO A 1144 -11.52 6.59 1.62
C PRO A 1144 -11.42 7.80 0.68
N ILE A 1145 -12.04 8.90 1.09
CA ILE A 1145 -11.94 10.21 0.43
C ILE A 1145 -10.61 10.89 0.76
N GLY A 1146 -10.18 10.78 2.01
CA GLY A 1146 -8.98 11.43 2.54
C GLY A 1146 -8.97 11.42 4.07
N TRP A 1147 -8.16 12.30 4.66
CA TRP A 1147 -7.96 12.40 6.12
C TRP A 1147 -8.81 13.50 6.77
N LEU A 1148 -9.21 13.28 8.03
CA LEU A 1148 -10.07 14.19 8.81
C LEU A 1148 -9.34 15.21 9.68
#